data_AF-A0A2S2QRZ8-F1
#
_entry.id   AF-A0A2S2QRZ8-F1
#
_cell.length_a   1.000
_cell.length_b   1.000
_cell.length_c   1.000
_cell.angle_alpha   90.00
_cell.angle_beta   90.00
_cell.angle_gamma   90.00
#
_symmetry.space_group_name_H-M   'P 1'
#
loop_
_entity.id
_entity.type
_entity.pdbx_description
1 polymer ?
#
loop_
_entity_poly.entity_id
_entity_poly.type
_entity_poly.pdbx_seq_one_letter_code
_entity_poly.pdbx_strand_id
1 'polypeptide(L)'
;MKGVIFAGLLLIVAQWWVPASAGWQENVRPKISAVRMSEHSRIFSGNNTHTDYFKTLLRDGNNILIGARNAVYNISLVDLSENQRLEWHSTDADYKICLVKGKDEDNCQNYIRVLAKISANRLLVCGTNSYKPLCREYIIELGKYVMSKENPGQAVCPYDPKHNSTFAYVDGNLFSATVADFSSMDPIIYKEQLQTEQYDSLSLNAPHFVHSYAHGDFVYFFFRETAVEYINCGKNVFSRVARVCKNDRGGPQQLKNRWTSYLKSRLNCSVPGEFPFYFNEIQSATDLVQGVYGTKQHFMMYGVFTTPVNSITGSAVCAFSLSDILDSFEGEFKEQNYMNANWLPVPGSKVPDPRPGQCANDSRTLPDLTLNFIKSHSLMDEAVRSFYQQPIIIRTSVNYRFTVIAVDPQVKTIDGKFYDVLFIGTDSGKVLKAINAASADTNEKVSPVVIEELYEFGGPGTTAAVRNIKIEDKRLLVITDRQVVSLPLDRCQNPLIATCSECIGLQDPYCAFDKINKKCRSMREVPTNRWHEFYQNIQTGLHHECPSVSNRKDAGIGFASNAQSGAIGKSIEDIGDTINLSQDDQAPPFGINNDDVRVDEHDEGSYTMETVLTAVFAACLAALLTGFLAGYACARRCTKSEDDNLPYPDTEYEYFEQRHNMNARRLGEPKLLPQEEVTYAEPVLIPPNKVIHGSPKATLRHAPMPPMGFTQFQPNSAQDNYYSQQQNIRDHFGTLRSQREHKNDGNNYHHRDGFGTTRSVKKVYL
;
A
#
# COMPACT_ATOMS: atom_id res chain seq x y z
N MET A 1 -56.13 -5.22 25.48
CA MET A 1 -55.80 -3.79 25.34
C MET A 1 -54.65 -3.30 26.23
N LYS A 2 -54.35 -3.90 27.39
CA LYS A 2 -53.23 -3.46 28.25
C LYS A 2 -51.81 -3.85 27.77
N GLY A 3 -51.67 -4.88 26.93
CA GLY A 3 -50.36 -5.31 26.40
C GLY A 3 -49.82 -4.47 25.22
N VAL A 4 -50.72 -3.90 24.41
CA VAL A 4 -50.34 -3.10 23.22
C VAL A 4 -49.81 -1.72 23.61
N ILE A 5 -50.35 -1.14 24.68
CA ILE A 5 -49.89 0.15 25.22
C ILE A 5 -48.50 0.00 25.86
N PHE A 6 -48.21 -1.13 26.50
CA PHE A 6 -46.90 -1.40 27.10
C PHE A 6 -45.82 -1.64 26.05
N ALA A 7 -46.14 -2.34 24.95
CA ALA A 7 -45.23 -2.53 23.82
C ALA A 7 -44.96 -1.22 23.05
N GLY A 8 -45.98 -0.37 22.90
CA GLY A 8 -45.82 0.95 22.27
C GLY A 8 -44.93 1.90 23.09
N LEU A 9 -45.06 1.90 24.42
CA LEU A 9 -44.20 2.70 25.31
C LEU A 9 -42.75 2.21 25.33
N LEU A 10 -42.51 0.90 25.26
CA LEU A 10 -41.15 0.34 25.19
C LEU A 10 -40.44 0.67 23.86
N LEU A 11 -41.17 0.74 22.75
CA LEU A 11 -40.63 1.17 21.45
C LEU A 11 -40.26 2.66 21.42
N ILE A 12 -41.07 3.50 22.05
CA ILE A 12 -40.79 4.95 22.15
C ILE A 12 -39.61 5.22 23.08
N VAL A 13 -39.51 4.50 24.22
CA VAL A 13 -38.36 4.65 25.12
C VAL A 13 -37.07 4.10 24.50
N ALA A 14 -37.14 3.02 23.72
CA ALA A 14 -35.98 2.50 22.97
C ALA A 14 -35.48 3.48 21.89
N GLN A 15 -36.37 4.24 21.24
CA GLN A 15 -35.97 5.27 20.27
C GLN A 15 -35.27 6.49 20.90
N TRP A 16 -35.48 6.74 22.20
CA TRP A 16 -34.87 7.86 22.91
C TRP A 16 -33.60 7.46 23.70
N TRP A 17 -33.27 6.17 23.75
CA TRP A 17 -32.15 5.60 24.52
C TRP A 17 -31.17 4.76 23.66
N VAL A 18 -31.21 4.91 22.34
CA VAL A 18 -30.04 4.56 21.53
C VAL A 18 -29.16 5.81 21.50
N PRO A 19 -28.11 5.92 22.34
CA PRO A 19 -27.03 6.81 21.97
C PRO A 19 -26.59 6.35 20.59
N ALA A 20 -26.74 7.22 19.59
CA ALA A 20 -26.10 7.08 18.30
C ALA A 20 -24.57 7.14 18.53
N SER A 21 -24.04 6.09 19.15
CA SER A 21 -22.66 5.71 19.04
C SER A 21 -22.59 5.06 17.67
N ALA A 22 -22.55 5.90 16.64
CA ALA A 22 -22.15 5.50 15.32
C ALA A 22 -20.75 4.88 15.46
N GLY A 23 -20.69 3.55 15.55
CA GLY A 23 -19.43 2.79 15.54
C GLY A 23 -18.70 2.85 14.20
N TRP A 24 -19.17 3.69 13.28
CA TRP A 24 -18.60 3.95 11.97
C TRP A 24 -18.36 5.45 11.86
N GLN A 25 -17.08 5.83 11.76
CA GLN A 25 -16.71 7.20 11.44
C GLN A 25 -17.20 7.50 10.02
N GLU A 26 -18.15 8.43 9.88
CA GLU A 26 -18.64 8.81 8.56
C GLU A 26 -17.50 9.35 7.69
N ASN A 27 -17.45 8.88 6.44
CA ASN A 27 -16.48 9.38 5.47
C ASN A 27 -16.64 10.88 5.28
N VAL A 28 -15.55 11.64 5.39
CA VAL A 28 -15.55 13.07 5.09
C VAL A 28 -16.00 13.26 3.65
N ARG A 29 -17.10 13.99 3.46
CA ARG A 29 -17.67 14.23 2.13
C ARG A 29 -16.82 15.29 1.41
N PRO A 30 -16.46 15.06 0.13
CA PRO A 30 -15.85 16.09 -0.69
C PRO A 30 -16.79 17.28 -0.85
N LYS A 31 -16.26 18.49 -0.77
CA LYS A 31 -17.06 19.72 -0.94
C LYS A 31 -17.49 19.94 -2.37
N ILE A 32 -16.62 19.61 -3.31
CA ILE A 32 -16.96 19.52 -4.73
C ILE A 32 -16.78 18.07 -5.16
N SER A 33 -17.86 17.43 -5.57
CA SER A 33 -17.84 16.11 -6.22
C SER A 33 -17.98 16.29 -7.73
N ALA A 34 -17.48 15.31 -8.48
CA ALA A 34 -17.74 15.19 -9.90
C ALA A 34 -17.29 16.41 -10.73
N VAL A 35 -16.08 16.91 -10.49
CA VAL A 35 -15.47 17.88 -11.42
C VAL A 35 -14.95 17.13 -12.64
N ARG A 36 -15.64 17.27 -13.77
CA ARG A 36 -15.13 16.81 -15.08
C ARG A 36 -13.78 17.46 -15.36
N MET A 37 -12.93 16.73 -16.09
CA MET A 37 -11.66 17.26 -16.57
C MET A 37 -11.88 18.63 -17.22
N SER A 38 -11.21 19.67 -16.71
CA SER A 38 -11.36 21.04 -17.22
C SER A 38 -10.90 21.12 -18.68
N GLU A 39 -11.40 22.09 -19.45
CA GLU A 39 -10.86 22.43 -20.78
C GLU A 39 -9.33 22.68 -20.77
N HIS A 40 -8.78 23.07 -19.62
CA HIS A 40 -7.34 23.30 -19.39
C HIS A 40 -6.55 22.03 -19.03
N SER A 41 -7.17 20.85 -19.09
CA SER A 41 -6.50 19.59 -18.89
C SER A 41 -5.76 19.19 -20.17
N ARG A 42 -4.58 18.60 -20.01
CA ARG A 42 -3.77 18.09 -21.12
C ARG A 42 -3.62 16.59 -20.93
N ILE A 43 -3.71 15.83 -22.01
CA ILE A 43 -3.66 14.37 -21.97
C ILE A 43 -2.60 13.88 -22.94
N PHE A 44 -1.76 12.96 -22.48
CA PHE A 44 -0.88 12.15 -23.29
C PHE A 44 -1.33 10.69 -23.21
N SER A 45 -1.86 10.17 -24.31
CA SER A 45 -2.29 8.78 -24.47
C SER A 45 -1.26 8.07 -25.34
N GLY A 46 -0.23 7.46 -24.74
CA GLY A 46 0.98 7.04 -25.43
C GLY A 46 0.75 6.20 -26.70
N ASN A 47 0.61 4.89 -26.57
CA ASN A 47 0.37 3.99 -27.69
C ASN A 47 -1.12 3.63 -27.80
N ASN A 48 -1.64 3.63 -29.04
CA ASN A 48 -3.02 3.27 -29.34
C ASN A 48 -3.21 1.75 -29.48
N THR A 49 -2.15 0.99 -29.79
CA THR A 49 -2.25 -0.45 -30.10
C THR A 49 -2.24 -1.34 -28.87
N HIS A 50 -1.53 -0.94 -27.82
CA HIS A 50 -1.38 -1.70 -26.58
C HIS A 50 -1.22 -0.76 -25.39
N THR A 51 -1.41 -1.29 -24.18
CA THR A 51 -1.23 -0.53 -22.93
C THR A 51 0.24 -0.36 -22.59
N ASP A 52 0.65 0.87 -22.31
CA ASP A 52 2.04 1.25 -22.03
C ASP A 52 2.46 0.98 -20.58
N TYR A 53 1.53 0.88 -19.62
CA TYR A 53 1.84 0.67 -18.20
C TYR A 53 2.87 1.67 -17.64
N PHE A 54 2.60 2.96 -17.79
CA PHE A 54 3.43 4.04 -17.27
C PHE A 54 3.68 3.89 -15.76
N LYS A 55 4.94 3.97 -15.32
CA LYS A 55 5.29 3.78 -13.90
C LYS A 55 6.37 4.73 -13.39
N THR A 56 7.55 4.75 -14.03
CA THR A 56 8.69 5.55 -13.56
C THR A 56 8.70 6.94 -14.19
N LEU A 57 9.00 7.96 -13.38
CA LEU A 57 9.02 9.36 -13.80
C LEU A 57 10.36 10.00 -13.43
N LEU A 58 10.99 10.67 -14.39
CA LEU A 58 12.22 11.41 -14.18
C LEU A 58 12.11 12.79 -14.83
N ARG A 59 12.25 13.85 -14.04
CA ARG A 59 12.26 15.22 -14.57
C ARG A 59 13.61 15.51 -15.22
N ASP A 60 13.57 16.10 -16.41
CA ASP A 60 14.74 16.58 -17.14
C ASP A 60 14.49 18.00 -17.69
N GLY A 61 14.80 19.01 -16.87
CA GLY A 61 14.52 20.40 -17.21
C GLY A 61 13.02 20.68 -17.35
N ASN A 62 12.60 21.09 -18.55
CA ASN A 62 11.21 21.35 -18.93
C ASN A 62 10.49 20.12 -19.50
N ASN A 63 11.19 18.98 -19.55
CA ASN A 63 10.63 17.73 -20.02
C ASN A 63 10.54 16.72 -18.87
N ILE A 64 9.73 15.69 -19.07
CA ILE A 64 9.64 14.54 -18.17
C ILE A 64 9.81 13.26 -18.99
N LEU A 65 10.72 12.42 -18.51
CA LEU A 65 10.95 11.09 -19.03
C LEU A 65 10.03 10.11 -18.30
N ILE A 66 9.29 9.31 -19.07
CA ILE A 66 8.30 8.36 -18.57
C ILE A 66 8.66 6.97 -19.05
N GLY A 67 8.94 6.07 -18.12
CA GLY A 67 9.18 4.66 -18.41
C GLY A 67 7.86 3.91 -18.62
N ALA A 68 7.81 3.16 -19.72
CA ALA A 68 6.66 2.41 -20.19
C ALA A 68 7.05 0.98 -20.60
N ARG A 69 6.11 0.27 -21.23
CA ARG A 69 6.34 -0.98 -21.94
C ARG A 69 7.10 -0.68 -23.23
N ASN A 70 8.22 -1.35 -23.40
CA ASN A 70 9.15 -1.32 -24.53
C ASN A 70 9.70 0.08 -24.88
N ALA A 71 9.41 1.13 -24.10
CA ALA A 71 9.84 2.48 -24.43
C ALA A 71 10.06 3.37 -23.20
N VAL A 72 10.84 4.43 -23.41
CA VAL A 72 10.88 5.62 -22.55
C VAL A 72 10.45 6.82 -23.39
N TYR A 73 9.41 7.51 -22.94
CA TYR A 73 8.86 8.69 -23.60
C TYR A 73 9.49 9.95 -23.01
N ASN A 74 9.92 10.88 -23.85
CA ASN A 74 10.35 12.21 -23.47
C ASN A 74 9.27 13.20 -23.86
N ILE A 75 8.50 13.67 -22.88
CA ILE A 75 7.37 14.58 -23.12
C ILE A 75 7.63 15.95 -22.50
N SER A 76 7.13 17.00 -23.13
CA SER A 76 7.18 18.38 -22.63
C SER A 76 6.21 18.57 -21.46
N LEU A 77 6.63 19.20 -20.37
CA LEU A 77 5.75 19.52 -19.24
C LEU A 77 4.74 20.63 -19.55
N VAL A 78 4.98 21.41 -20.62
CA VAL A 78 4.13 22.54 -21.00
C VAL A 78 2.85 22.04 -21.65
N ASP A 79 2.95 21.22 -22.67
CA ASP A 79 1.84 20.80 -23.53
C ASP A 79 1.58 19.28 -23.50
N LEU A 80 2.43 18.50 -22.81
CA LEU A 80 2.47 17.03 -22.87
C LEU A 80 2.70 16.47 -24.28
N SER A 81 3.33 17.23 -25.17
CA SER A 81 3.74 16.71 -26.48
C SER A 81 4.96 15.82 -26.37
N GLU A 82 5.01 14.79 -27.22
CA GLU A 82 6.17 13.89 -27.32
C GLU A 82 7.28 14.56 -28.12
N ASN A 83 8.42 14.83 -27.47
CA ASN A 83 9.61 15.34 -28.12
C ASN A 83 10.43 14.22 -28.75
N GLN A 84 10.58 13.11 -28.03
CA GLN A 84 11.42 11.99 -28.43
C GLN A 84 10.99 10.70 -27.74
N ARG A 85 11.31 9.57 -28.37
CA ARG A 85 11.12 8.23 -27.81
C ARG A 85 12.42 7.44 -27.85
N LEU A 86 12.69 6.73 -26.77
CA LEU A 86 13.67 5.66 -26.71
C LEU A 86 12.92 4.33 -26.80
N GLU A 87 13.10 3.57 -27.88
CA GLU A 87 12.53 2.24 -28.02
C GLU A 87 13.51 1.17 -27.55
N TRP A 88 13.02 0.24 -26.74
CA TRP A 88 13.77 -0.88 -26.21
C TRP A 88 12.86 -2.10 -26.02
N HIS A 89 12.75 -2.89 -27.09
CA HIS A 89 12.05 -4.17 -27.08
C HIS A 89 12.95 -5.31 -26.60
N SER A 90 12.33 -6.35 -26.03
CA SER A 90 13.00 -7.63 -25.77
C SER A 90 13.38 -8.33 -27.08
N THR A 91 14.45 -9.14 -27.04
CA THR A 91 14.82 -9.97 -28.19
C THR A 91 13.81 -11.10 -28.41
N ASP A 92 13.63 -11.55 -29.66
CA ASP A 92 12.73 -12.68 -29.98
C ASP A 92 13.10 -13.97 -29.23
N ALA A 93 14.40 -14.16 -28.95
CA ALA A 93 14.88 -15.30 -28.18
C ALA A 93 14.42 -15.22 -26.72
N ASP A 94 14.61 -14.07 -26.08
CA ASP A 94 14.19 -13.86 -24.68
C ASP A 94 12.65 -13.89 -24.55
N TYR A 95 11.93 -13.32 -25.53
CA TYR A 95 10.48 -13.41 -25.65
C TYR A 95 9.99 -14.86 -25.68
N LYS A 96 10.54 -15.68 -26.58
CA LYS A 96 10.16 -17.10 -26.71
C LYS A 96 10.50 -17.90 -25.45
N ILE A 97 11.64 -17.65 -24.83
CA ILE A 97 12.02 -18.30 -23.56
C ILE A 97 11.02 -17.94 -22.45
N CYS A 98 10.58 -16.69 -22.37
CA CYS A 98 9.57 -16.25 -21.40
C CYS A 98 8.25 -17.01 -21.56
N LEU A 99 7.77 -17.19 -22.79
CA LEU A 99 6.57 -17.98 -23.08
C LEU A 99 6.73 -19.45 -22.70
N VAL A 100 7.88 -20.06 -23.01
CA VAL A 100 8.19 -21.45 -22.64
C VAL A 100 8.24 -21.63 -21.12
N LYS A 101 8.60 -20.58 -20.36
CA LYS A 101 8.52 -20.55 -18.89
C LYS A 101 7.09 -20.39 -18.35
N GLY A 102 6.08 -20.39 -19.21
CA GLY A 102 4.67 -20.35 -18.84
C GLY A 102 4.13 -18.97 -18.48
N LYS A 103 4.74 -17.90 -19.00
CA LYS A 103 4.26 -16.52 -18.83
C LYS A 103 3.45 -16.06 -20.04
N ASP A 104 2.53 -15.13 -19.82
CA ASP A 104 1.67 -14.58 -20.88
C ASP A 104 2.43 -13.64 -21.83
N GLU A 105 1.94 -13.51 -23.07
CA GLU A 105 2.52 -12.62 -24.10
C GLU A 105 2.62 -11.15 -23.64
N ASP A 106 1.65 -10.69 -22.85
CA ASP A 106 1.65 -9.35 -22.28
C ASP A 106 2.78 -9.18 -21.27
N ASN A 107 2.92 -10.12 -20.32
CA ASN A 107 3.97 -10.06 -19.31
C ASN A 107 5.38 -10.30 -19.90
N CYS A 108 5.49 -10.95 -21.06
CA CYS A 108 6.74 -11.25 -21.74
C CYS A 108 7.30 -10.08 -22.55
N GLN A 109 7.26 -8.86 -22.00
CA GLN A 109 7.72 -7.64 -22.66
C GLN A 109 8.78 -6.95 -21.81
N ASN A 110 9.37 -5.88 -22.34
CA ASN A 110 10.31 -5.09 -21.57
C ASN A 110 9.60 -3.94 -20.86
N TYR A 111 9.36 -4.05 -19.55
CA TYR A 111 8.75 -2.98 -18.77
C TYR A 111 9.83 -2.17 -18.07
N ILE A 112 9.92 -0.88 -18.36
CA ILE A 112 10.88 -0.01 -17.69
C ILE A 112 10.47 0.18 -16.22
N ARG A 113 11.43 -0.03 -15.32
CA ARG A 113 11.23 -0.02 -13.86
C ARG A 113 12.29 0.79 -13.12
N VAL A 114 13.43 1.06 -13.75
CA VAL A 114 14.45 1.97 -13.22
C VAL A 114 14.77 3.01 -14.28
N LEU A 115 14.73 4.28 -13.87
CA LEU A 115 15.04 5.42 -14.73
C LEU A 115 15.77 6.47 -13.88
N ALA A 116 17.10 6.53 -14.01
CA ALA A 116 17.95 7.38 -13.17
C ALA A 116 18.89 8.25 -14.03
N LYS A 117 19.03 9.52 -13.66
CA LYS A 117 19.98 10.43 -14.29
C LYS A 117 21.34 10.30 -13.61
N ILE A 118 22.32 9.68 -14.29
CA ILE A 118 23.70 9.54 -13.80
C ILE A 118 24.42 10.89 -13.85
N SER A 119 24.27 11.60 -14.97
CA SER A 119 24.86 12.92 -15.21
C SER A 119 24.00 13.69 -16.21
N ALA A 120 24.37 14.93 -16.53
CA ALA A 120 23.63 15.75 -17.50
C ALA A 120 23.38 15.02 -18.84
N ASN A 121 24.36 14.25 -19.32
CA ASN A 121 24.31 13.55 -20.61
C ASN A 121 24.31 12.02 -20.46
N ARG A 122 24.07 11.47 -19.26
CA ARG A 122 24.04 10.01 -19.06
C ARG A 122 22.80 9.59 -18.29
N LEU A 123 22.10 8.59 -18.83
CA LEU A 123 20.88 8.03 -18.29
C LEU A 123 21.05 6.53 -18.06
N LEU A 124 20.64 6.04 -16.89
CA LEU A 124 20.52 4.64 -16.59
C LEU A 124 19.05 4.22 -16.73
N VAL A 125 18.81 3.22 -17.58
CA VAL A 125 17.47 2.66 -17.81
C VAL A 125 17.53 1.16 -17.57
N CYS A 126 16.68 0.63 -16.70
CA CYS A 126 16.53 -0.81 -16.53
C CYS A 126 15.09 -1.25 -16.74
N GLY A 127 14.93 -2.42 -17.34
CA GLY A 127 13.63 -3.01 -17.60
C GLY A 127 13.60 -4.52 -17.40
N THR A 128 12.40 -5.06 -17.26
CA THR A 128 12.15 -6.49 -16.97
C THR A 128 12.63 -7.42 -18.09
N ASN A 129 12.69 -6.90 -19.33
CA ASN A 129 13.12 -7.60 -20.55
C ASN A 129 12.64 -9.07 -20.60
N SER A 130 11.31 -9.27 -20.58
CA SER A 130 10.68 -10.60 -20.62
C SER A 130 11.16 -11.56 -19.53
N TYR A 131 11.11 -11.14 -18.27
CA TYR A 131 11.61 -11.89 -17.10
C TYR A 131 13.11 -12.22 -17.18
N LYS A 132 13.90 -11.31 -17.76
CA LYS A 132 15.36 -11.36 -17.80
C LYS A 132 15.87 -9.94 -17.65
N PRO A 133 15.84 -9.36 -16.43
CA PRO A 133 16.08 -7.95 -16.22
C PRO A 133 17.45 -7.52 -16.73
N LEU A 134 17.48 -6.39 -17.43
CA LEU A 134 18.68 -5.78 -18.00
C LEU A 134 18.72 -4.29 -17.65
N CYS A 135 19.93 -3.74 -17.59
CA CYS A 135 20.20 -2.32 -17.39
C CYS A 135 21.07 -1.80 -18.53
N ARG A 136 20.69 -0.67 -19.12
CA ARG A 136 21.43 0.03 -20.17
C ARG A 136 21.79 1.44 -19.73
N GLU A 137 23.03 1.82 -19.99
CA GLU A 137 23.49 3.19 -19.87
C GLU A 137 23.42 3.85 -21.25
N TYR A 138 22.73 4.99 -21.33
CA TYR A 138 22.60 5.79 -22.53
C TYR A 138 23.36 7.10 -22.39
N ILE A 139 24.10 7.47 -23.43
CA ILE A 139 24.72 8.79 -23.58
C ILE A 139 23.80 9.63 -24.48
N ILE A 140 23.52 10.86 -24.05
CA ILE A 140 22.70 11.81 -24.80
C ILE A 140 23.63 12.64 -25.68
N GLU A 141 23.70 12.32 -26.97
CA GLU A 141 24.53 13.01 -27.96
C GLU A 141 23.65 13.71 -28.99
N LEU A 142 23.76 15.04 -29.11
CA LEU A 142 22.97 15.84 -30.06
C LEU A 142 21.45 15.56 -29.97
N GLY A 143 20.94 15.31 -28.77
CA GLY A 143 19.53 14.97 -28.55
C GLY A 143 19.15 13.55 -28.99
N LYS A 144 20.10 12.64 -29.22
CA LYS A 144 19.85 11.21 -29.46
C LYS A 144 20.38 10.36 -28.30
N TYR A 145 19.63 9.34 -27.93
CA TYR A 145 20.05 8.37 -26.93
C TYR A 145 20.88 7.26 -27.58
N VAL A 146 22.17 7.22 -27.28
CA VAL A 146 23.10 6.19 -27.77
C VAL A 146 23.43 5.23 -26.64
N MET A 147 23.17 3.93 -26.82
CA MET A 147 23.50 2.91 -25.82
C MET A 147 25.02 2.77 -25.72
N SER A 148 25.56 2.95 -24.51
CA SER A 148 26.99 2.85 -24.23
C SER A 148 27.37 1.55 -23.54
N LYS A 149 26.56 1.07 -22.60
CA LYS A 149 26.83 -0.13 -21.80
C LYS A 149 25.55 -0.89 -21.53
N GLU A 150 25.63 -2.22 -21.51
CA GLU A 150 24.56 -3.11 -21.09
C GLU A 150 25.08 -4.05 -19.99
N ASN A 151 24.37 -4.09 -18.86
CA ASN A 151 24.69 -4.92 -17.72
C ASN A 151 23.47 -5.77 -17.33
N PRO A 152 23.68 -6.93 -16.68
CA PRO A 152 22.59 -7.67 -16.04
C PRO A 152 21.86 -6.78 -15.03
N GLY A 153 20.52 -6.83 -15.05
CA GLY A 153 19.66 -6.05 -14.14
C GLY A 153 19.20 -6.83 -12.90
N GLN A 154 19.82 -7.98 -12.60
CA GLN A 154 19.49 -8.79 -11.42
C GLN A 154 19.71 -7.96 -10.14
N ALA A 155 18.82 -8.11 -9.15
CA ALA A 155 18.78 -7.31 -7.92
C ALA A 155 18.57 -5.79 -8.09
N VAL A 156 18.48 -5.28 -9.32
CA VAL A 156 18.25 -3.86 -9.63
C VAL A 156 16.84 -3.62 -10.17
N CYS A 157 16.40 -4.48 -11.09
CA CYS A 157 15.10 -4.42 -11.73
C CYS A 157 14.33 -5.72 -11.45
N PRO A 158 13.01 -5.65 -11.17
CA PRO A 158 12.21 -6.86 -10.99
C PRO A 158 12.14 -7.70 -12.28
N TYR A 159 11.82 -8.99 -12.10
CA TYR A 159 11.53 -9.91 -13.21
C TYR A 159 10.07 -9.77 -13.68
N ASP A 160 9.13 -9.79 -12.74
CA ASP A 160 7.70 -9.65 -13.01
C ASP A 160 7.33 -8.16 -13.08
N PRO A 161 6.65 -7.69 -14.15
CA PRO A 161 6.20 -6.30 -14.23
C PRO A 161 5.23 -5.90 -13.11
N LYS A 162 4.49 -6.83 -12.52
CA LYS A 162 3.55 -6.57 -11.41
C LYS A 162 4.27 -6.45 -10.07
N HIS A 163 5.53 -6.86 -9.98
CA HIS A 163 6.29 -6.73 -8.74
C HIS A 163 6.56 -5.26 -8.40
N ASN A 164 6.33 -4.92 -7.14
CA ASN A 164 6.67 -3.61 -6.61
C ASN A 164 8.16 -3.53 -6.29
N SER A 165 8.80 -2.47 -6.76
CA SER A 165 10.21 -2.19 -6.58
C SER A 165 10.39 -0.69 -6.48
N THR A 166 11.47 -0.28 -5.82
CA THR A 166 11.86 1.13 -5.70
C THR A 166 13.38 1.23 -5.80
N PHE A 167 13.87 2.42 -6.11
CA PHE A 167 15.29 2.69 -6.17
C PHE A 167 15.58 4.15 -5.84
N ALA A 168 16.78 4.42 -5.34
CA ALA A 168 17.33 5.74 -5.14
C ALA A 168 18.74 5.80 -5.75
N TYR A 169 18.99 6.79 -6.61
CA TYR A 169 20.30 7.03 -7.21
C TYR A 169 20.96 8.24 -6.56
N VAL A 170 21.99 8.01 -5.73
CA VAL A 170 22.58 9.04 -4.86
C VAL A 170 24.08 8.81 -4.73
N ASP A 171 24.87 9.89 -4.73
CA ASP A 171 26.34 9.86 -4.61
C ASP A 171 27.02 8.91 -5.61
N GLY A 172 26.50 8.87 -6.84
CA GLY A 172 27.00 8.00 -7.91
C GLY A 172 26.63 6.53 -7.79
N ASN A 173 25.91 6.13 -6.73
CA ASN A 173 25.54 4.75 -6.44
C ASN A 173 24.03 4.55 -6.62
N LEU A 174 23.66 3.40 -7.19
CA LEU A 174 22.25 2.98 -7.24
C LEU A 174 21.95 2.07 -6.05
N PHE A 175 20.95 2.47 -5.27
CA PHE A 175 20.35 1.66 -4.23
C PHE A 175 19.01 1.13 -4.76
N SER A 176 18.84 -0.17 -4.86
CA SER A 176 17.62 -0.82 -5.36
C SER A 176 17.01 -1.71 -4.31
N ALA A 177 15.68 -1.78 -4.29
CA ALA A 177 14.93 -2.71 -3.47
C ALA A 177 13.89 -3.44 -4.34
N THR A 178 14.14 -4.73 -4.56
CA THR A 178 13.41 -5.58 -5.52
C THR A 178 13.60 -7.05 -5.17
N VAL A 179 13.46 -7.96 -6.13
CA VAL A 179 13.79 -9.39 -6.02
C VAL A 179 14.96 -9.78 -6.90
N ALA A 180 15.74 -10.77 -6.46
CA ALA A 180 16.90 -11.29 -7.16
C ALA A 180 16.59 -12.48 -8.09
N ASP A 181 15.46 -13.16 -7.90
CA ASP A 181 15.11 -14.42 -8.56
C ASP A 181 13.85 -14.33 -9.44
N PHE A 182 13.74 -15.28 -10.38
CA PHE A 182 12.57 -15.38 -11.28
C PHE A 182 11.26 -15.68 -10.54
N SER A 183 11.32 -16.46 -9.45
CA SER A 183 10.17 -16.82 -8.62
C SER A 183 9.74 -15.73 -7.64
N SER A 184 10.48 -14.62 -7.54
CA SER A 184 10.22 -13.53 -6.58
C SER A 184 10.23 -13.97 -5.12
N MET A 185 11.03 -14.99 -4.78
CA MET A 185 11.19 -15.53 -3.42
C MET A 185 12.39 -14.94 -2.69
N ASP A 186 13.31 -14.28 -3.40
CA ASP A 186 14.54 -13.71 -2.84
C ASP A 186 14.48 -12.17 -2.86
N PRO A 187 13.78 -11.54 -1.89
CA PRO A 187 13.75 -10.09 -1.79
C PRO A 187 15.10 -9.53 -1.34
N ILE A 188 15.50 -8.42 -1.94
CA ILE A 188 16.84 -7.88 -1.78
C ILE A 188 16.82 -6.35 -1.74
N ILE A 189 17.58 -5.79 -0.79
CA ILE A 189 18.04 -4.39 -0.88
C ILE A 189 19.51 -4.44 -1.29
N TYR A 190 19.81 -3.86 -2.43
CA TYR A 190 21.09 -3.97 -3.13
C TYR A 190 21.71 -2.60 -3.41
N LYS A 191 23.01 -2.53 -3.23
CA LYS A 191 23.92 -1.48 -3.73
C LYS A 191 25.10 -2.23 -4.32
N GLU A 192 25.74 -1.74 -5.37
CA GLU A 192 26.86 -2.43 -6.02
C GLU A 192 27.85 -3.05 -4.99
N GLN A 193 27.92 -4.40 -4.96
CA GLN A 193 28.67 -5.26 -4.01
C GLN A 193 28.10 -5.46 -2.59
N LEU A 194 27.01 -4.82 -2.19
CA LEU A 194 26.33 -5.00 -0.90
C LEU A 194 24.87 -5.44 -1.06
N GLN A 195 24.48 -6.45 -0.29
CA GLN A 195 23.12 -6.99 -0.29
C GLN A 195 22.67 -7.43 1.09
N THR A 196 21.35 -7.49 1.28
CA THR A 196 20.74 -8.15 2.45
C THR A 196 21.08 -9.65 2.46
N GLU A 197 20.90 -10.28 3.62
CA GLU A 197 21.05 -11.73 3.73
C GLU A 197 20.03 -12.45 2.84
N GLN A 198 20.49 -13.52 2.18
CA GLN A 198 19.69 -14.24 1.20
C GLN A 198 18.71 -15.18 1.91
N TYR A 199 17.45 -15.18 1.50
CA TYR A 199 16.38 -15.99 2.11
C TYR A 199 16.20 -15.79 3.62
N ASP A 200 16.61 -14.63 4.15
CA ASP A 200 16.47 -14.30 5.57
C ASP A 200 15.15 -13.57 5.84
N SER A 201 14.18 -14.30 6.41
CA SER A 201 12.87 -13.75 6.77
C SER A 201 12.92 -12.76 7.94
N LEU A 202 14.00 -12.77 8.75
CA LEU A 202 14.18 -11.76 9.80
C LEU A 202 14.45 -10.39 9.19
N SER A 203 15.28 -10.33 8.14
CA SER A 203 15.56 -9.11 7.38
C SER A 203 14.40 -8.71 6.47
N LEU A 204 13.92 -9.59 5.59
CA LEU A 204 12.87 -9.29 4.61
C LEU A 204 11.95 -10.49 4.41
N ASN A 205 10.66 -10.34 4.69
CA ASN A 205 9.69 -11.44 4.56
C ASN A 205 8.55 -11.11 3.58
N ALA A 206 8.70 -11.53 2.32
CA ALA A 206 7.77 -11.20 1.22
C ALA A 206 7.41 -9.69 1.15
N PRO A 207 8.40 -8.79 1.07
CA PRO A 207 8.17 -7.35 1.07
C PRO A 207 7.60 -6.84 -0.25
N HIS A 208 6.72 -5.83 -0.16
CA HIS A 208 6.33 -4.98 -1.28
C HIS A 208 6.91 -3.59 -1.08
N PHE A 209 7.95 -3.25 -1.85
CA PHE A 209 8.61 -1.94 -1.77
C PHE A 209 7.80 -0.84 -2.45
N VAL A 210 7.52 0.24 -1.72
CA VAL A 210 6.65 1.33 -2.19
C VAL A 210 7.39 2.63 -2.49
N HIS A 211 8.44 2.95 -1.72
CA HIS A 211 9.20 4.20 -1.90
C HIS A 211 10.62 4.09 -1.34
N SER A 212 11.53 4.90 -1.85
CA SER A 212 12.87 5.09 -1.28
C SER A 212 13.38 6.50 -1.53
N TYR A 213 14.12 7.03 -0.56
CA TYR A 213 14.73 8.36 -0.66
C TYR A 213 16.01 8.40 0.18
N ALA A 214 16.86 9.39 -0.08
CA ALA A 214 18.06 9.62 0.71
C ALA A 214 18.01 10.95 1.47
N HIS A 215 18.47 10.93 2.72
CA HIS A 215 18.56 12.12 3.55
C HIS A 215 19.68 11.96 4.59
N GLY A 216 20.49 13.00 4.80
CA GLY A 216 21.69 12.92 5.63
C GLY A 216 22.63 11.81 5.15
N ASP A 217 23.10 10.99 6.08
CA ASP A 217 24.01 9.86 5.80
C ASP A 217 23.29 8.56 5.43
N PHE A 218 21.95 8.57 5.35
CA PHE A 218 21.14 7.37 5.19
C PHE A 218 20.34 7.35 3.88
N VAL A 219 20.03 6.13 3.44
CA VAL A 219 18.99 5.85 2.44
C VAL A 219 17.87 5.09 3.14
N TYR A 220 16.64 5.57 2.98
CA TYR A 220 15.44 5.01 3.60
C TYR A 220 14.63 4.22 2.57
N PHE A 221 14.07 3.09 3.01
CA PHE A 221 13.20 2.23 2.21
C PHE A 221 11.88 2.00 2.93
N PHE A 222 10.78 2.16 2.20
CA PHE A 222 9.43 1.97 2.70
C PHE A 222 8.83 0.75 2.03
N PHE A 223 8.31 -0.18 2.82
CA PHE A 223 7.70 -1.40 2.33
C PHE A 223 6.71 -1.96 3.32
N ARG A 224 5.87 -2.89 2.87
CA ARG A 224 5.06 -3.75 3.74
C ARG A 224 5.54 -5.18 3.60
N GLU A 225 5.61 -5.93 4.69
CA GLU A 225 6.08 -7.32 4.73
C GLU A 225 5.24 -8.14 5.70
N THR A 226 5.36 -9.48 5.62
CA THR A 226 4.74 -10.37 6.61
C THR A 226 5.50 -10.29 7.94
N ALA A 227 4.80 -9.90 9.00
CA ALA A 227 5.38 -9.62 10.30
C ALA A 227 5.81 -10.90 11.04
N VAL A 228 7.11 -11.19 11.07
CA VAL A 228 7.68 -12.35 11.77
C VAL A 228 7.43 -12.29 13.28
N GLU A 229 7.37 -11.10 13.86
CA GLU A 229 7.10 -10.88 15.26
C GLU A 229 5.67 -11.21 15.69
N TYR A 230 4.76 -11.37 14.73
CA TYR A 230 3.36 -11.66 14.96
C TYR A 230 2.96 -13.08 14.53
N ILE A 231 3.87 -13.86 13.92
CA ILE A 231 3.55 -15.18 13.35
C ILE A 231 2.91 -16.13 14.38
N ASN A 232 3.34 -16.08 15.64
CA ASN A 232 2.78 -16.90 16.74
C ASN A 232 1.30 -16.58 17.04
N CYS A 233 0.82 -15.40 16.64
CA CYS A 233 -0.56 -14.95 16.80
C CYS A 233 -1.36 -15.00 15.48
N GLY A 234 -0.72 -15.42 14.38
CA GLY A 234 -1.30 -15.47 13.03
C GLY A 234 -0.46 -14.72 12.00
N LYS A 235 -0.86 -14.82 10.72
CA LYS A 235 -0.20 -14.08 9.65
C LYS A 235 -0.77 -12.67 9.58
N ASN A 236 0.08 -11.67 9.76
CA ASN A 236 -0.27 -10.27 9.58
C ASN A 236 0.80 -9.57 8.76
N VAL A 237 0.40 -8.54 8.01
CA VAL A 237 1.33 -7.69 7.25
C VAL A 237 1.55 -6.43 8.04
N PHE A 238 2.78 -5.96 8.18
CA PHE A 238 3.10 -4.65 8.76
C PHE A 238 3.90 -3.80 7.79
N SER A 239 3.66 -2.49 7.88
CA SER A 239 4.44 -1.49 7.17
C SER A 239 5.72 -1.17 7.93
N ARG A 240 6.81 -1.02 7.18
CA ARG A 240 8.16 -0.78 7.68
C ARG A 240 8.78 0.43 7.03
N VAL A 241 9.61 1.10 7.81
CA VAL A 241 10.68 1.95 7.33
C VAL A 241 12.00 1.25 7.67
N ALA A 242 12.87 1.08 6.68
CA ALA A 242 14.24 0.63 6.88
C ALA A 242 15.22 1.72 6.49
N ARG A 243 16.44 1.65 7.04
CA ARG A 243 17.54 2.53 6.65
C ARG A 243 18.84 1.76 6.49
N VAL A 244 19.71 2.28 5.62
CA VAL A 244 21.11 1.85 5.46
C VAL A 244 22.01 3.08 5.34
N CYS A 245 23.26 2.95 5.77
CA CYS A 245 24.26 4.00 5.61
C CYS A 245 24.73 4.09 4.15
N LYS A 246 24.80 5.31 3.62
CA LYS A 246 25.28 5.56 2.25
C LYS A 246 26.71 5.10 2.05
N ASN A 247 27.56 5.30 3.05
CA ASN A 247 28.98 5.00 3.03
C ASN A 247 29.32 3.58 3.51
N ASP A 248 28.34 2.71 3.75
CA ASP A 248 28.57 1.31 4.11
C ASP A 248 29.40 0.61 3.01
N ARG A 249 30.42 -0.12 3.44
CA ARG A 249 31.38 -0.88 2.61
C ARG A 249 31.36 -2.38 2.94
N GLY A 250 30.41 -2.81 3.76
CA GLY A 250 30.33 -4.17 4.28
C GLY A 250 31.25 -4.41 5.46
N GLY A 251 31.15 -5.62 6.02
CA GLY A 251 31.97 -6.07 7.14
C GLY A 251 33.33 -6.65 6.69
N PRO A 252 34.18 -7.04 7.65
CA PRO A 252 35.42 -7.75 7.37
C PRO A 252 35.14 -9.14 6.80
N GLN A 253 36.09 -9.63 5.97
CA GLN A 253 36.16 -11.00 5.46
C GLN A 253 34.83 -11.56 4.90
N GLN A 254 34.12 -12.37 5.68
CA GLN A 254 32.90 -13.09 5.27
C GLN A 254 31.69 -12.17 5.06
N LEU A 255 31.67 -11.01 5.72
CA LEU A 255 30.58 -10.03 5.63
C LEU A 255 30.87 -8.90 4.63
N LYS A 256 31.89 -9.06 3.77
CA LYS A 256 32.31 -8.05 2.79
C LYS A 256 31.17 -7.55 1.90
N ASN A 257 30.23 -8.44 1.56
CA ASN A 257 29.13 -8.14 0.65
C ASN A 257 27.77 -7.98 1.38
N ARG A 258 27.79 -7.77 2.70
CA ARG A 258 26.59 -7.70 3.55
C ARG A 258 26.47 -6.35 4.22
N TRP A 259 25.24 -5.84 4.34
CA TRP A 259 24.98 -4.59 5.07
C TRP A 259 25.40 -4.70 6.54
N THR A 260 26.11 -3.68 7.02
CA THR A 260 26.49 -3.55 8.44
C THR A 260 25.62 -2.56 9.19
N SER A 261 24.72 -1.88 8.46
CA SER A 261 23.90 -0.77 8.94
C SER A 261 22.40 -0.95 8.72
N TYR A 262 21.96 -2.10 8.19
CA TYR A 262 20.55 -2.35 7.90
C TYR A 262 19.74 -2.50 9.17
N LEU A 263 18.78 -1.59 9.38
CA LEU A 263 17.77 -1.65 10.44
C LEU A 263 16.39 -1.34 9.87
N LYS A 264 15.34 -1.89 10.49
CA LYS A 264 13.94 -1.61 10.16
C LYS A 264 13.07 -1.40 11.40
N SER A 265 12.08 -0.54 11.29
CA SER A 265 11.08 -0.25 12.32
C SER A 265 9.67 -0.31 11.75
N ARG A 266 8.67 -0.59 12.60
CA ARG A 266 7.25 -0.59 12.23
C ARG A 266 6.72 0.84 12.10
N LEU A 267 5.97 1.11 11.04
CA LEU A 267 5.16 2.34 10.92
C LEU A 267 3.76 2.08 11.49
N ASN A 268 3.32 2.89 12.45
CA ASN A 268 2.01 2.77 13.05
C ASN A 268 1.05 3.84 12.52
N CYS A 269 0.17 3.44 11.60
CA CYS A 269 -0.97 4.24 11.15
C CYS A 269 -2.27 3.65 11.70
N SER A 270 -2.74 4.17 12.83
CA SER A 270 -3.92 3.67 13.52
C SER A 270 -4.83 4.79 14.01
N VAL A 271 -6.14 4.53 14.07
CA VAL A 271 -7.10 5.38 14.79
C VAL A 271 -6.94 5.12 16.29
N PRO A 272 -6.73 6.15 17.13
CA PRO A 272 -6.65 5.98 18.57
C PRO A 272 -8.02 5.62 19.17
N GLY A 273 -8.02 4.98 20.33
CA GLY A 273 -9.21 4.57 21.05
C GLY A 273 -8.91 3.46 22.04
N GLU A 274 -9.93 3.01 22.80
CA GLU A 274 -9.82 1.82 23.66
C GLU A 274 -9.45 0.57 22.84
N PHE A 275 -9.99 0.47 21.63
CA PHE A 275 -9.63 -0.52 20.62
C PHE A 275 -9.09 0.17 19.37
N PRO A 276 -7.75 0.29 19.23
CA PRO A 276 -7.16 0.94 18.07
C PRO A 276 -7.46 0.19 16.78
N PHE A 277 -7.80 0.94 15.72
CA PHE A 277 -8.02 0.39 14.38
C PHE A 277 -6.80 0.66 13.49
N TYR A 278 -6.21 -0.39 12.92
CA TYR A 278 -4.92 -0.30 12.23
C TYR A 278 -5.04 -0.37 10.70
N PHE A 279 -4.34 0.52 10.00
CA PHE A 279 -4.09 0.46 8.57
C PHE A 279 -2.66 -0.05 8.34
N ASN A 280 -2.50 -1.36 8.26
CA ASN A 280 -1.17 -1.97 8.32
C ASN A 280 -0.43 -2.01 6.98
N GLU A 281 -1.09 -1.82 5.84
CA GLU A 281 -0.47 -1.98 4.52
C GLU A 281 -0.18 -0.64 3.82
N ILE A 282 1.06 -0.18 3.84
CA ILE A 282 1.49 1.01 3.09
C ILE A 282 1.45 0.73 1.59
N GLN A 283 0.86 1.64 0.80
CA GLN A 283 0.76 1.54 -0.65
C GLN A 283 1.69 2.51 -1.37
N SER A 284 1.93 3.69 -0.79
CA SER A 284 2.76 4.76 -1.35
C SER A 284 3.23 5.68 -0.24
N ALA A 285 4.39 6.31 -0.43
CA ALA A 285 4.93 7.34 0.45
C ALA A 285 5.53 8.47 -0.39
N THR A 286 5.63 9.66 0.20
CA THR A 286 6.26 10.83 -0.42
C THR A 286 7.73 10.95 -0.06
N ASP A 287 8.43 11.83 -0.78
CA ASP A 287 9.68 12.41 -0.30
C ASP A 287 9.45 13.25 0.97
N LEU A 288 10.54 13.63 1.63
CA LEU A 288 10.49 14.50 2.80
C LEU A 288 10.03 15.90 2.41
N VAL A 289 9.00 16.36 3.10
CA VAL A 289 8.47 17.70 3.04
C VAL A 289 9.03 18.49 4.22
N GLN A 290 9.66 19.63 3.94
CA GLN A 290 10.05 20.58 4.99
C GLN A 290 8.92 21.59 5.20
N GLY A 291 8.52 21.78 6.45
CA GLY A 291 7.48 22.75 6.78
C GLY A 291 7.52 23.23 8.21
N VAL A 292 6.79 24.30 8.48
CA VAL A 292 6.52 24.80 9.83
C VAL A 292 5.18 24.24 10.27
N TYR A 293 5.18 23.44 11.32
CA TYR A 293 3.98 22.82 11.88
C TYR A 293 3.85 23.30 13.33
N GLY A 294 2.84 24.13 13.60
CA GLY A 294 2.77 24.91 14.82
C GLY A 294 3.91 25.93 14.88
N THR A 295 4.83 25.77 15.83
CA THR A 295 5.95 26.72 16.06
C THR A 295 7.31 26.17 15.66
N LYS A 296 7.41 24.90 15.26
CA LYS A 296 8.67 24.22 14.96
C LYS A 296 8.75 23.82 13.49
N GLN A 297 9.98 23.76 13.00
CA GLN A 297 10.24 23.15 11.70
C GLN A 297 10.30 21.64 11.84
N HIS A 298 9.61 20.93 10.95
CA HIS A 298 9.67 19.48 10.88
C HIS A 298 9.93 19.04 9.43
N PHE A 299 10.59 17.89 9.31
CA PHE A 299 10.63 17.11 8.08
C PHE A 299 9.58 16.02 8.19
N MET A 300 8.64 16.01 7.25
CA MET A 300 7.46 15.16 7.28
C MET A 300 7.44 14.25 6.06
N MET A 301 7.06 12.99 6.28
CA MET A 301 6.73 12.05 5.21
C MET A 301 5.25 11.71 5.30
N TYR A 302 4.56 11.72 4.16
CA TYR A 302 3.16 11.32 4.05
C TYR A 302 3.07 9.95 3.39
N GLY A 303 2.30 9.04 4.01
CA GLY A 303 2.10 7.69 3.51
C GLY A 303 0.62 7.35 3.38
N VAL A 304 0.28 6.61 2.32
CA VAL A 304 -1.03 6.00 2.11
C VAL A 304 -1.00 4.59 2.66
N PHE A 305 -1.97 4.26 3.51
CA PHE A 305 -2.12 2.96 4.14
C PHE A 305 -3.50 2.39 3.84
N THR A 306 -3.59 1.07 3.76
CA THR A 306 -4.84 0.34 3.60
C THR A 306 -4.98 -0.75 4.65
N THR A 307 -6.21 -1.17 4.87
CA THR A 307 -6.48 -2.44 5.56
C THR A 307 -6.15 -3.62 4.65
N PRO A 308 -5.98 -4.84 5.19
CA PRO A 308 -5.78 -6.05 4.40
C PRO A 308 -6.93 -6.35 3.42
N VAL A 309 -6.62 -7.06 2.33
CA VAL A 309 -7.60 -7.40 1.27
C VAL A 309 -8.76 -8.28 1.75
N ASN A 310 -8.55 -9.09 2.78
CA ASN A 310 -9.55 -9.97 3.40
C ASN A 310 -10.32 -9.30 4.56
N SER A 311 -10.19 -7.99 4.71
CA SER A 311 -10.84 -7.21 5.77
C SER A 311 -11.75 -6.13 5.17
N ILE A 312 -12.49 -5.43 6.02
CA ILE A 312 -13.30 -4.27 5.63
C ILE A 312 -12.41 -3.27 4.89
N THR A 313 -12.83 -2.85 3.71
CA THR A 313 -12.09 -1.88 2.89
C THR A 313 -11.96 -0.54 3.61
N GLY A 314 -10.72 -0.23 3.99
CA GLY A 314 -10.34 1.03 4.59
C GLY A 314 -9.03 1.53 4.02
N SER A 315 -8.96 2.83 3.74
CA SER A 315 -7.74 3.54 3.37
C SER A 315 -7.54 4.72 4.31
N ALA A 316 -6.29 5.06 4.59
CA ALA A 316 -5.93 6.18 5.42
C ALA A 316 -4.66 6.87 4.92
N VAL A 317 -4.52 8.16 5.23
CA VAL A 317 -3.28 8.90 5.03
C VAL A 317 -2.71 9.27 6.38
N CYS A 318 -1.49 8.85 6.65
CA CYS A 318 -0.76 9.19 7.87
C CYS A 318 0.49 10.01 7.53
N ALA A 319 0.89 10.88 8.45
CA ALA A 319 2.16 11.60 8.36
C ALA A 319 3.09 11.16 9.49
N PHE A 320 4.39 11.13 9.22
CA PHE A 320 5.43 10.73 10.16
C PHE A 320 6.55 11.77 10.12
N SER A 321 7.01 12.20 11.29
CA SER A 321 8.18 13.08 11.35
C SER A 321 9.47 12.29 11.22
N LEU A 322 10.48 12.87 10.56
CA LEU A 322 11.80 12.27 10.51
C LEU A 322 12.40 12.12 11.91
N SER A 323 12.11 13.03 12.86
CA SER A 323 12.57 12.88 14.25
C SER A 323 12.06 11.59 14.87
N ASP A 324 10.76 11.30 14.76
CA ASP A 324 10.13 10.12 15.35
C ASP A 324 10.66 8.83 14.71
N ILE A 325 10.99 8.88 13.41
CA ILE A 325 11.65 7.78 12.70
C ILE A 325 13.06 7.55 13.26
N LEU A 326 13.84 8.61 13.46
CA LEU A 326 15.20 8.52 14.01
C LEU A 326 15.19 8.02 15.46
N ASP A 327 14.29 8.55 16.29
CA ASP A 327 14.11 8.15 17.69
C ASP A 327 13.84 6.64 17.81
N SER A 328 13.01 6.09 16.93
CA SER A 328 12.74 4.65 16.89
C SER A 328 13.99 3.81 16.58
N PHE A 329 14.89 4.29 15.72
CA PHE A 329 16.16 3.60 15.44
C PHE A 329 17.21 3.76 16.56
N GLU A 330 17.04 4.76 17.42
CA GLU A 330 17.85 4.95 18.63
C GLU A 330 17.30 4.15 19.83
N GLY A 331 16.06 3.65 19.74
CA GLY A 331 15.39 2.84 20.76
C GLY A 331 15.88 1.40 20.91
N GLU A 332 15.10 0.54 21.57
CA GLU A 332 15.47 -0.85 21.83
C GLU A 332 15.29 -1.74 20.57
N PHE A 333 16.14 -2.75 20.43
CA PHE A 333 15.98 -3.78 19.40
C PHE A 333 14.93 -4.81 19.85
N LYS A 334 14.32 -5.54 18.91
CA LYS A 334 13.38 -6.62 19.19
C LYS A 334 14.03 -7.97 18.93
N GLU A 335 14.00 -8.89 19.90
CA GLU A 335 14.53 -10.25 19.76
C GLU A 335 13.48 -11.34 20.01
N GLN A 336 13.70 -12.49 19.39
CA GLN A 336 13.03 -13.74 19.75
C GLN A 336 14.08 -14.70 20.31
N ASN A 337 14.06 -14.92 21.63
CA ASN A 337 15.08 -15.73 22.30
C ASN A 337 15.14 -17.19 21.81
N TYR A 338 14.01 -17.77 21.40
CA TYR A 338 13.90 -19.11 20.83
C TYR A 338 12.66 -19.18 19.93
N MET A 339 12.59 -20.15 19.00
CA MET A 339 11.61 -20.20 17.91
C MET A 339 10.12 -20.04 18.31
N ASN A 340 9.75 -20.36 19.55
CA ASN A 340 8.39 -20.25 20.08
C ASN A 340 8.25 -19.23 21.21
N ALA A 341 9.30 -18.44 21.50
CA ALA A 341 9.23 -17.36 22.47
C ALA A 341 8.41 -16.20 21.92
N ASN A 342 7.89 -15.37 22.82
CA ASN A 342 7.40 -14.06 22.46
C ASN A 342 8.56 -13.16 22.05
N TRP A 343 8.28 -12.26 21.12
CA TRP A 343 9.20 -11.21 20.72
C TRP A 343 9.21 -10.11 21.78
N LEU A 344 10.39 -9.83 22.33
CA LEU A 344 10.58 -8.92 23.45
C LEU A 344 11.70 -7.91 23.15
N PRO A 345 11.70 -6.75 23.82
CA PRO A 345 12.79 -5.79 23.71
C PRO A 345 14.10 -6.40 24.24
N VAL A 346 15.19 -6.14 23.52
CA VAL A 346 16.55 -6.51 23.90
C VAL A 346 17.03 -5.56 25.00
N PRO A 347 17.43 -6.05 26.17
CA PRO A 347 17.99 -5.21 27.22
C PRO A 347 19.23 -4.46 26.74
N GLY A 348 19.34 -3.17 27.09
CA GLY A 348 20.48 -2.33 26.70
C GLY A 348 21.86 -2.89 27.05
N SER A 349 21.97 -3.69 28.12
CA SER A 349 23.23 -4.35 28.51
C SER A 349 23.73 -5.42 27.52
N LYS A 350 22.88 -5.92 26.62
CA LYS A 350 23.26 -6.86 25.56
C LYS A 350 23.65 -6.16 24.26
N VAL A 351 23.40 -4.85 24.15
CA VAL A 351 23.71 -4.08 22.93
C VAL A 351 25.20 -3.77 22.92
N PRO A 352 25.95 -4.16 21.89
CA PRO A 352 27.39 -3.95 21.84
C PRO A 352 27.75 -2.50 21.47
N ASP A 353 28.97 -2.11 21.83
CA ASP A 353 29.61 -0.85 21.43
C ASP A 353 30.66 -1.09 20.32
N PRO A 354 30.69 -0.30 19.22
CA PRO A 354 29.75 0.77 18.88
C PRO A 354 28.36 0.24 18.56
N ARG A 355 27.34 1.08 18.79
CA ARG A 355 25.94 0.71 18.62
C ARG A 355 25.66 0.25 17.17
N PRO A 356 25.08 -0.95 16.99
CA PRO A 356 24.69 -1.47 15.68
C PRO A 356 23.80 -0.50 14.90
N GLY A 357 24.05 -0.37 13.59
CA GLY A 357 23.25 0.49 12.70
C GLY A 357 23.70 1.94 12.60
N GLN A 358 24.71 2.38 13.37
CA GLN A 358 25.32 3.69 13.20
C GLN A 358 26.31 3.71 12.03
N CYS A 359 26.39 4.84 11.32
CA CYS A 359 27.33 4.99 10.21
C CYS A 359 28.76 5.16 10.72
N ALA A 360 29.62 4.20 10.41
CA ALA A 360 31.05 4.28 10.67
C ALA A 360 31.79 4.93 9.49
N ASN A 361 32.97 5.50 9.74
CA ASN A 361 33.86 5.98 8.67
C ASN A 361 34.35 4.84 7.76
N ASP A 362 34.67 3.70 8.36
CA ASP A 362 34.97 2.45 7.66
C ASP A 362 34.24 1.29 8.35
N SER A 363 33.20 0.75 7.71
CA SER A 363 32.42 -0.37 8.24
C SER A 363 33.22 -1.67 8.36
N ARG A 364 34.35 -1.79 7.65
CA ARG A 364 35.19 -3.00 7.66
C ARG A 364 36.00 -3.16 8.94
N THR A 365 36.10 -2.10 9.75
CA THR A 365 36.80 -2.12 11.05
C THR A 365 35.86 -2.35 12.22
N LEU A 366 34.56 -2.57 11.96
CA LEU A 366 33.59 -2.83 13.02
C LEU A 366 33.89 -4.17 13.73
N PRO A 367 33.72 -4.24 15.07
CA PRO A 367 33.91 -5.48 15.80
C PRO A 367 32.93 -6.58 15.38
N ASP A 368 33.39 -7.83 15.37
CA ASP A 368 32.56 -8.99 15.02
C ASP A 368 31.32 -9.12 15.93
N LEU A 369 31.42 -8.68 17.20
CA LEU A 369 30.28 -8.67 18.13
C LEU A 369 29.13 -7.79 17.62
N THR A 370 29.43 -6.58 17.15
CA THR A 370 28.45 -5.64 16.57
C THR A 370 27.84 -6.21 15.29
N LEU A 371 28.65 -6.84 14.45
CA LEU A 371 28.22 -7.39 13.15
C LEU A 371 27.36 -8.65 13.30
N ASN A 372 27.71 -9.53 14.23
CA ASN A 372 26.90 -10.70 14.55
C ASN A 372 25.57 -10.27 15.20
N PHE A 373 25.58 -9.22 16.02
CA PHE A 373 24.37 -8.69 16.64
C PHE A 373 23.38 -8.15 15.59
N ILE A 374 23.83 -7.29 14.66
CA ILE A 374 22.90 -6.67 13.69
C ILE A 374 22.28 -7.69 12.73
N LYS A 375 23.00 -8.79 12.45
CA LYS A 375 22.52 -9.87 11.59
C LYS A 375 21.26 -10.53 12.14
N SER A 376 21.19 -10.73 13.46
CA SER A 376 20.00 -11.31 14.11
C SER A 376 19.00 -10.27 14.61
N HIS A 377 19.44 -9.03 14.85
CA HIS A 377 18.64 -7.95 15.46
C HIS A 377 18.51 -6.74 14.53
N SER A 378 17.83 -6.92 13.41
CA SER A 378 17.55 -5.83 12.46
C SER A 378 16.25 -5.07 12.76
N LEU A 379 15.36 -5.63 13.58
CA LEU A 379 14.04 -5.06 13.90
C LEU A 379 14.08 -4.24 15.19
N MET A 380 13.54 -3.02 15.15
CA MET A 380 13.33 -2.18 16.34
C MET A 380 12.06 -2.58 17.10
N ASP A 381 12.06 -2.44 18.43
CA ASP A 381 10.92 -2.79 19.29
C ASP A 381 9.76 -1.80 19.18
N GLU A 382 10.08 -0.51 19.28
CA GLU A 382 9.10 0.57 19.22
C GLU A 382 8.66 0.86 17.79
N ALA A 383 7.35 1.05 17.60
CA ALA A 383 6.78 1.50 16.32
C ALA A 383 6.81 3.03 16.21
N VAL A 384 7.16 3.54 15.03
CA VAL A 384 7.07 4.96 14.70
C VAL A 384 5.61 5.38 14.72
N ARG A 385 5.26 6.30 15.63
CA ARG A 385 3.90 6.84 15.75
C ARG A 385 3.63 7.85 14.65
N SER A 386 2.36 7.97 14.24
CA SER A 386 1.95 9.07 13.36
C SER A 386 2.08 10.40 14.08
N PHE A 387 2.46 11.45 13.35
CA PHE A 387 2.76 12.77 13.89
C PHE A 387 1.58 13.37 14.69
N TYR A 388 0.37 13.23 14.17
CA TYR A 388 -0.85 13.71 14.83
C TYR A 388 -1.48 12.66 15.77
N GLN A 389 -0.81 11.54 16.02
CA GLN A 389 -1.31 10.37 16.77
C GLN A 389 -2.60 9.74 16.23
N GLN A 390 -3.05 10.17 15.05
CA GLN A 390 -4.18 9.66 14.30
C GLN A 390 -3.98 9.91 12.81
N PRO A 391 -4.71 9.23 11.90
CA PRO A 391 -4.62 9.49 10.47
C PRO A 391 -5.21 10.85 10.11
N ILE A 392 -4.67 11.47 9.06
CA ILE A 392 -5.13 12.76 8.54
C ILE A 392 -6.47 12.59 7.85
N ILE A 393 -6.57 11.62 6.94
CA ILE A 393 -7.80 11.29 6.21
C ILE A 393 -8.04 9.80 6.36
N ILE A 394 -9.31 9.45 6.58
CA ILE A 394 -9.78 8.07 6.61
C ILE A 394 -10.90 7.94 5.60
N ARG A 395 -10.85 6.87 4.81
CA ARG A 395 -11.90 6.48 3.87
C ARG A 395 -12.23 5.00 4.06
N THR A 396 -13.37 4.72 4.68
CA THR A 396 -13.95 3.39 4.82
C THR A 396 -15.09 3.27 3.81
N SER A 397 -14.79 2.84 2.60
CA SER A 397 -15.74 2.79 1.48
C SER A 397 -15.52 1.51 0.69
N VAL A 398 -16.60 0.90 0.22
CA VAL A 398 -16.51 -0.26 -0.69
C VAL A 398 -16.11 0.12 -2.12
N ASN A 399 -16.19 1.41 -2.46
CA ASN A 399 -16.07 1.87 -3.85
C ASN A 399 -14.63 1.94 -4.38
N TYR A 400 -13.65 2.26 -3.53
CA TYR A 400 -12.26 2.46 -3.95
C TYR A 400 -11.29 2.43 -2.77
N ARG A 401 -10.01 2.13 -3.07
CA ARG A 401 -8.87 2.27 -2.15
C ARG A 401 -7.92 3.35 -2.62
N PHE A 402 -7.21 3.96 -1.68
CA PHE A 402 -6.11 4.87 -2.00
C PHE A 402 -4.89 4.09 -2.52
N THR A 403 -4.24 4.61 -3.55
CA THR A 403 -3.11 3.95 -4.22
C THR A 403 -1.82 4.74 -4.07
N VAL A 404 -1.87 6.05 -4.36
CA VAL A 404 -0.69 6.93 -4.41
C VAL A 404 -0.98 8.30 -3.84
N ILE A 405 0.07 9.02 -3.43
CA ILE A 405 -0.05 10.36 -2.86
C ILE A 405 1.04 11.29 -3.41
N ALA A 406 0.67 12.56 -3.62
CA ALA A 406 1.58 13.68 -3.80
C ALA A 406 1.17 14.83 -2.88
N VAL A 407 2.13 15.67 -2.49
CA VAL A 407 1.92 16.77 -1.54
C VAL A 407 2.49 18.05 -2.11
N ASP A 408 1.69 19.12 -2.15
CA ASP A 408 2.20 20.49 -2.36
C ASP A 408 2.39 21.12 -0.98
N PRO A 409 3.65 21.29 -0.53
CA PRO A 409 3.92 21.66 0.84
C PRO A 409 3.83 23.18 1.07
N GLN A 410 3.41 23.56 2.28
CA GLN A 410 3.53 24.93 2.79
C GLN A 410 2.91 25.99 1.86
N VAL A 411 1.70 25.73 1.38
CA VAL A 411 0.91 26.70 0.62
C VAL A 411 0.48 27.83 1.55
N LYS A 412 0.97 29.04 1.26
CA LYS A 412 0.71 30.24 2.06
C LYS A 412 -0.69 30.80 1.79
N THR A 413 -1.44 31.08 2.84
CA THR A 413 -2.78 31.70 2.80
C THR A 413 -2.72 33.18 3.15
N ILE A 414 -3.84 33.90 2.92
CA ILE A 414 -3.91 35.35 3.15
C ILE A 414 -3.60 35.74 4.61
N ASP A 415 -3.94 34.86 5.55
CA ASP A 415 -3.73 35.06 6.99
C ASP A 415 -2.27 34.82 7.42
N GLY A 416 -1.38 34.54 6.46
CA GLY A 416 0.03 34.24 6.72
C GLY A 416 0.28 32.82 7.24
N LYS A 417 -0.74 31.96 7.26
CA LYS A 417 -0.66 30.55 7.64
C LYS A 417 -0.20 29.69 6.46
N PHE A 418 0.30 28.50 6.76
CA PHE A 418 0.82 27.54 5.78
C PHE A 418 0.10 26.20 5.92
N TYR A 419 -0.27 25.60 4.79
CA TYR A 419 -0.96 24.31 4.74
C TYR A 419 -0.34 23.39 3.70
N ASP A 420 -0.27 22.11 4.04
CA ASP A 420 0.12 21.07 3.08
C ASP A 420 -1.12 20.56 2.36
N VAL A 421 -1.08 20.58 1.02
CA VAL A 421 -2.18 20.13 0.17
C VAL A 421 -1.89 18.73 -0.35
N LEU A 422 -2.75 17.79 0.02
CA LEU A 422 -2.62 16.37 -0.31
C LEU A 422 -3.42 16.05 -1.56
N PHE A 423 -2.79 15.39 -2.53
CA PHE A 423 -3.43 14.81 -3.72
C PHE A 423 -3.32 13.29 -3.66
N ILE A 424 -4.46 12.61 -3.56
CA ILE A 424 -4.53 11.17 -3.27
C ILE A 424 -5.21 10.47 -4.44
N GLY A 425 -4.51 9.55 -5.09
CA GLY A 425 -5.02 8.72 -6.18
C GLY A 425 -5.76 7.49 -5.67
N THR A 426 -6.69 6.97 -6.47
CA THR A 426 -7.43 5.74 -6.16
C THR A 426 -7.28 4.65 -7.22
N ASP A 427 -7.59 3.42 -6.84
CA ASP A 427 -7.68 2.27 -7.73
C ASP A 427 -8.85 2.36 -8.73
N SER A 428 -9.88 3.14 -8.42
CA SER A 428 -11.01 3.43 -9.30
C SER A 428 -10.76 4.57 -10.30
N GLY A 429 -9.57 5.16 -10.32
CA GLY A 429 -9.27 6.30 -11.20
C GLY A 429 -9.91 7.60 -10.75
N LYS A 430 -9.87 7.88 -9.45
CA LYS A 430 -10.22 9.17 -8.86
C LYS A 430 -9.00 9.82 -8.22
N VAL A 431 -9.05 11.14 -8.07
CA VAL A 431 -8.05 11.91 -7.33
C VAL A 431 -8.77 12.80 -6.33
N LEU A 432 -8.44 12.63 -5.04
CA LEU A 432 -8.94 13.47 -3.96
C LEU A 432 -7.93 14.55 -3.66
N LYS A 433 -8.41 15.78 -3.47
CA LYS A 433 -7.62 16.88 -2.92
C LYS A 433 -8.07 17.16 -1.50
N ALA A 434 -7.14 17.19 -0.56
CA ALA A 434 -7.50 17.36 0.84
C ALA A 434 -6.42 18.08 1.65
N ILE A 435 -6.80 18.59 2.81
CA ILE A 435 -5.92 19.28 3.75
C ILE A 435 -6.27 18.90 5.20
N ASN A 436 -5.35 19.18 6.13
CA ASN A 436 -5.67 19.27 7.55
C ASN A 436 -5.89 20.75 7.93
N ALA A 437 -7.14 21.18 8.11
CA ALA A 437 -7.45 22.58 8.39
C ALA A 437 -6.94 23.07 9.76
N ALA A 438 -6.63 22.15 10.69
CA ALA A 438 -6.09 22.48 12.01
C ALA A 438 -4.55 22.55 12.04
N SER A 439 -3.86 22.13 10.96
CA SER A 439 -2.39 21.95 10.96
C SER A 439 -1.61 23.23 11.20
N ALA A 440 -2.17 24.38 10.83
CA ALA A 440 -1.52 25.66 10.99
C ALA A 440 -1.54 26.16 12.45
N ASP A 441 -2.53 25.73 13.23
CA ASP A 441 -2.74 26.22 14.60
C ASP A 441 -2.26 25.24 15.66
N THR A 442 -2.40 23.93 15.42
CA THR A 442 -2.11 22.89 16.41
C THR A 442 -1.51 21.64 15.76
N ASN A 443 -0.60 20.98 16.47
CA ASN A 443 -0.02 19.69 16.06
C ASN A 443 -0.75 18.49 16.67
N GLU A 444 -1.74 18.72 17.52
CA GLU A 444 -2.44 17.66 18.28
C GLU A 444 -3.81 17.30 17.68
N LYS A 445 -4.36 18.17 16.83
CA LYS A 445 -5.69 18.00 16.25
C LYS A 445 -5.61 17.81 14.74
N VAL A 446 -6.46 16.90 14.25
CA VAL A 446 -6.72 16.72 12.82
C VAL A 446 -8.14 17.20 12.54
N SER A 447 -8.27 18.11 11.56
CA SER A 447 -9.55 18.52 11.00
C SER A 447 -9.51 18.28 9.50
N PRO A 448 -9.86 17.07 9.03
CA PRO A 448 -9.78 16.72 7.63
C PRO A 448 -10.78 17.52 6.81
N VAL A 449 -10.30 18.11 5.72
CA VAL A 449 -11.16 18.72 4.71
C VAL A 449 -10.84 18.09 3.37
N VAL A 450 -11.83 17.42 2.77
CA VAL A 450 -11.74 16.96 1.39
C VAL A 450 -12.34 18.05 0.50
N ILE A 451 -11.48 18.72 -0.26
CA ILE A 451 -11.82 19.89 -1.07
C ILE A 451 -12.55 19.43 -2.33
N GLU A 452 -11.94 18.54 -3.12
CA GLU A 452 -12.49 18.06 -4.39
C GLU A 452 -12.22 16.56 -4.60
N GLU A 453 -13.17 15.89 -5.27
CA GLU A 453 -13.00 14.54 -5.82
C GLU A 453 -13.10 14.61 -7.35
N LEU A 454 -11.98 14.36 -8.03
CA LEU A 454 -11.83 14.35 -9.49
C LEU A 454 -12.00 12.93 -10.02
N TYR A 455 -12.54 12.77 -11.22
CA TYR A 455 -12.81 11.47 -11.86
C TYR A 455 -12.52 11.53 -13.38
N GLU A 456 -12.69 10.40 -14.09
CA GLU A 456 -12.46 10.21 -15.54
C GLU A 456 -11.00 10.03 -16.02
N PHE A 457 -10.08 9.58 -15.16
CA PHE A 457 -8.70 9.27 -15.57
C PHE A 457 -8.53 7.99 -16.43
N GLY A 458 -9.62 7.39 -16.92
CA GLY A 458 -9.57 6.22 -17.81
C GLY A 458 -10.21 6.41 -19.19
N GLY A 459 -10.82 7.56 -19.50
CA GLY A 459 -11.65 7.78 -20.69
C GLY A 459 -13.16 7.67 -20.39
N PRO A 460 -14.04 7.98 -21.36
CA PRO A 460 -15.50 7.88 -21.16
C PRO A 460 -15.90 6.44 -20.83
N GLY A 461 -16.44 6.21 -19.63
CA GLY A 461 -16.94 4.89 -19.21
C GLY A 461 -15.89 3.88 -18.71
N THR A 462 -14.61 4.27 -18.63
CA THR A 462 -13.52 3.38 -18.21
C THR A 462 -12.82 3.90 -16.94
N THR A 463 -12.72 3.05 -15.92
CA THR A 463 -11.94 3.32 -14.71
C THR A 463 -10.50 2.84 -14.91
N ALA A 464 -9.53 3.71 -14.61
CA ALA A 464 -8.12 3.35 -14.67
C ALA A 464 -7.45 3.74 -13.36
N ALA A 465 -6.89 2.74 -12.66
CA ALA A 465 -6.20 2.95 -11.39
C ALA A 465 -5.10 4.00 -11.54
N VAL A 466 -5.06 4.95 -10.61
CA VAL A 466 -3.97 5.92 -10.56
C VAL A 466 -2.73 5.21 -10.05
N ARG A 467 -1.71 5.13 -10.92
CA ARG A 467 -0.44 4.42 -10.66
C ARG A 467 0.65 5.32 -10.09
N ASN A 468 0.61 6.62 -10.44
CA ASN A 468 1.56 7.60 -9.93
C ASN A 468 0.92 9.00 -9.98
N ILE A 469 1.30 9.88 -9.06
CA ILE A 469 0.92 11.29 -9.05
C ILE A 469 2.17 12.10 -8.73
N LYS A 470 2.40 13.18 -9.48
CA LYS A 470 3.50 14.09 -9.21
C LYS A 470 3.07 15.54 -9.42
N ILE A 471 3.64 16.45 -8.65
CA ILE A 471 3.44 17.89 -8.85
C ILE A 471 4.67 18.41 -9.56
N GLU A 472 4.48 18.98 -10.75
CA GLU A 472 5.56 19.55 -11.57
C GLU A 472 5.07 20.86 -12.18
N ASP A 473 5.94 21.88 -12.18
CA ASP A 473 5.66 23.22 -12.75
C ASP A 473 4.27 23.75 -12.41
N LYS A 474 3.92 23.68 -11.11
CA LYS A 474 2.66 24.20 -10.56
C LYS A 474 1.40 23.48 -11.07
N ARG A 475 1.55 22.28 -11.65
CA ARG A 475 0.48 21.43 -12.18
C ARG A 475 0.56 20.03 -11.56
N LEU A 476 -0.57 19.34 -11.53
CA LEU A 476 -0.68 17.95 -11.09
C LEU A 476 -0.59 17.03 -12.29
N LEU A 477 0.38 16.13 -12.30
CA LEU A 477 0.49 15.02 -13.24
C LEU A 477 -0.15 13.78 -12.59
N VAL A 478 -1.16 13.22 -13.24
CA VAL A 478 -1.85 11.99 -12.85
C VAL A 478 -1.56 10.92 -13.89
N ILE A 479 -0.96 9.81 -13.46
CA ILE A 479 -0.47 8.75 -14.34
C ILE A 479 -1.29 7.50 -14.10
N THR A 480 -1.85 6.93 -15.17
CA THR A 480 -2.51 5.63 -15.18
C THR A 480 -1.75 4.66 -16.08
N ASP A 481 -2.23 3.41 -16.19
CA ASP A 481 -1.59 2.43 -17.10
C ASP A 481 -1.67 2.83 -18.59
N ARG A 482 -2.52 3.80 -18.97
CA ARG A 482 -2.78 4.15 -20.38
C ARG A 482 -2.52 5.59 -20.74
N GLN A 483 -2.64 6.51 -19.78
CA GLN A 483 -2.54 7.94 -20.07
C GLN A 483 -1.89 8.72 -18.94
N VAL A 484 -1.34 9.87 -19.31
CA VAL A 484 -0.83 10.88 -18.39
C VAL A 484 -1.65 12.15 -18.56
N VAL A 485 -2.19 12.63 -17.46
CA VAL A 485 -3.08 13.78 -17.43
C VAL A 485 -2.43 14.89 -16.62
N SER A 486 -2.33 16.09 -17.19
CA SER A 486 -1.85 17.29 -16.51
C SER A 486 -3.01 18.23 -16.17
N LEU A 487 -3.20 18.51 -14.89
CA LEU A 487 -4.29 19.33 -14.35
C LEU A 487 -3.75 20.55 -13.60
N PRO A 488 -4.51 21.66 -13.53
CA PRO A 488 -4.23 22.70 -12.54
C PRO A 488 -4.44 22.16 -11.12
N LEU A 489 -3.66 22.69 -10.16
CA LEU A 489 -3.75 22.34 -8.72
C LEU A 489 -5.00 22.94 -8.05
N ASP A 490 -5.59 23.95 -8.66
CA ASP A 490 -6.74 24.68 -8.18
C ASP A 490 -7.79 24.87 -9.28
N ARG A 491 -9.05 24.95 -8.86
CA ARG A 491 -10.22 25.15 -9.72
C ARG A 491 -11.11 26.26 -9.17
N CYS A 492 -10.48 27.32 -8.68
CA CYS A 492 -11.18 28.44 -8.03
C CYS A 492 -12.18 29.13 -8.98
N GLN A 493 -11.92 29.12 -10.29
CA GLN A 493 -12.78 29.73 -11.31
C GLN A 493 -13.87 28.77 -11.83
N ASN A 494 -14.18 27.69 -11.10
CA ASN A 494 -15.26 26.78 -11.49
C ASN A 494 -16.62 27.52 -11.46
N PRO A 495 -17.45 27.41 -12.51
CA PRO A 495 -18.76 28.07 -12.56
C PRO A 495 -19.72 27.66 -11.43
N LEU A 496 -19.48 26.51 -10.79
CA LEU A 496 -20.23 26.07 -9.60
C LEU A 496 -19.93 26.92 -8.34
N ILE A 497 -18.88 27.74 -8.37
CA ILE A 497 -18.47 28.62 -7.27
C ILE A 497 -18.83 30.06 -7.65
N ALA A 498 -20.07 30.45 -7.38
CA ALA A 498 -20.59 31.77 -7.75
C ALA A 498 -20.56 32.76 -6.58
N THR A 499 -20.70 32.27 -5.35
CA THR A 499 -20.89 33.14 -4.17
C THR A 499 -19.65 33.21 -3.26
N CYS A 500 -19.61 34.27 -2.44
CA CYS A 500 -18.60 34.48 -1.40
C CYS A 500 -18.52 33.27 -0.44
N SER A 501 -19.68 32.81 0.01
CA SER A 501 -19.82 31.70 0.96
C SER A 501 -19.43 30.36 0.34
N GLU A 502 -19.73 30.13 -0.95
CA GLU A 502 -19.25 28.94 -1.67
C GLU A 502 -17.73 28.92 -1.79
N CYS A 503 -17.12 30.03 -2.22
CA CYS A 503 -15.67 30.12 -2.43
C CYS A 503 -14.88 29.87 -1.13
N ILE A 504 -15.27 30.52 -0.04
CA ILE A 504 -14.63 30.34 1.27
C ILE A 504 -15.01 28.98 1.88
N GLY A 505 -16.24 28.54 1.62
CA GLY A 505 -16.75 27.24 2.02
C GLY A 505 -15.92 26.08 1.48
N LEU A 506 -15.15 26.25 0.40
CA LEU A 506 -14.19 25.26 -0.09
C LEU A 506 -13.06 24.96 0.89
N GLN A 507 -12.64 25.95 1.70
CA GLN A 507 -11.42 25.88 2.51
C GLN A 507 -10.21 25.42 1.67
N ASP A 508 -10.13 25.85 0.41
CA ASP A 508 -8.99 25.57 -0.48
C ASP A 508 -7.91 26.63 -0.28
N PRO A 509 -6.68 26.29 0.13
CA PRO A 509 -5.60 27.25 0.33
C PRO A 509 -5.25 28.07 -0.91
N TYR A 510 -5.52 27.55 -2.11
CA TYR A 510 -5.28 28.30 -3.35
C TYR A 510 -6.40 29.28 -3.69
N CYS A 511 -7.61 29.14 -3.12
CA CYS A 511 -8.77 29.93 -3.53
C CYS A 511 -9.12 31.00 -2.50
N ALA A 512 -9.41 32.21 -2.97
CA ALA A 512 -9.97 33.28 -2.17
C ALA A 512 -11.00 34.09 -2.96
N PHE A 513 -11.93 34.72 -2.26
CA PHE A 513 -12.99 35.53 -2.87
C PHE A 513 -12.53 36.98 -3.06
N ASP A 514 -12.59 37.49 -4.29
CA ASP A 514 -12.22 38.85 -4.66
C ASP A 514 -13.31 39.86 -4.25
N LYS A 515 -12.97 40.79 -3.36
CA LYS A 515 -13.90 41.81 -2.83
C LYS A 515 -14.45 42.73 -3.89
N ILE A 516 -13.65 43.03 -4.93
CA ILE A 516 -13.94 44.04 -5.94
C ILE A 516 -14.71 43.39 -7.08
N ASN A 517 -14.17 42.29 -7.62
CA ASN A 517 -14.75 41.64 -8.80
C ASN A 517 -15.85 40.62 -8.47
N LYS A 518 -16.08 40.36 -7.17
CA LYS A 518 -17.12 39.44 -6.66
C LYS A 518 -17.02 38.04 -7.27
N LYS A 519 -15.82 37.51 -7.41
CA LYS A 519 -15.53 36.19 -7.98
C LYS A 519 -14.47 35.46 -7.17
N CYS A 520 -14.53 34.13 -7.17
CA CYS A 520 -13.46 33.30 -6.60
C CYS A 520 -12.24 33.28 -7.53
N ARG A 521 -11.04 33.50 -7.00
CA ARG A 521 -9.79 33.53 -7.78
C ARG A 521 -8.71 32.69 -7.12
N SER A 522 -7.75 32.29 -7.96
CA SER A 522 -6.52 31.64 -7.52
C SER A 522 -5.56 32.67 -6.91
N MET A 523 -5.16 32.46 -5.66
CA MET A 523 -4.19 33.30 -4.95
C MET A 523 -2.77 33.13 -5.49
N ARG A 524 -2.53 32.13 -6.33
CA ARG A 524 -1.24 31.88 -6.98
C ARG A 524 -0.93 32.91 -8.07
N GLU A 525 -1.97 33.50 -8.65
CA GLU A 525 -1.88 34.53 -9.69
C GLU A 525 -1.87 35.94 -9.11
N VAL A 526 -2.18 36.08 -7.81
CA VAL A 526 -2.35 37.37 -7.14
C VAL A 526 -1.09 37.70 -6.33
N PRO A 527 -0.44 38.85 -6.60
CA PRO A 527 0.67 39.33 -5.81
C PRO A 527 0.30 39.56 -4.33
N THR A 528 1.22 39.24 -3.42
CA THR A 528 1.00 39.28 -1.95
C THR A 528 0.56 40.63 -1.41
N ASN A 529 0.99 41.74 -2.03
CA ASN A 529 0.59 43.09 -1.65
C ASN A 529 -0.91 43.36 -1.84
N ARG A 530 -1.60 42.61 -2.73
CA ARG A 530 -3.02 42.75 -3.01
C ARG A 530 -3.91 41.78 -2.23
N TRP A 531 -3.34 40.95 -1.35
CA TRP A 531 -4.10 39.95 -0.61
C TRP A 531 -5.16 40.53 0.33
N HIS A 532 -4.99 41.78 0.77
CA HIS A 532 -5.98 42.51 1.55
C HIS A 532 -7.31 42.76 0.81
N GLU A 533 -7.33 42.61 -0.53
CA GLU A 533 -8.51 42.71 -1.40
C GLU A 533 -9.32 41.39 -1.46
N PHE A 534 -8.93 40.35 -0.70
CA PHE A 534 -9.55 39.03 -0.77
C PHE A 534 -10.09 38.55 0.59
N TYR A 535 -11.05 37.62 0.56
CA TYR A 535 -11.50 36.87 1.73
C TYR A 535 -11.16 35.39 1.58
N GLN A 536 -10.61 34.80 2.64
CA GLN A 536 -10.29 33.39 2.74
C GLN A 536 -10.35 33.00 4.22
N ASN A 537 -10.82 31.79 4.52
CA ASN A 537 -10.73 31.22 5.86
C ASN A 537 -10.66 29.70 5.73
N ILE A 538 -9.47 29.14 5.96
CA ILE A 538 -9.23 27.70 5.80
C ILE A 538 -9.65 26.91 7.03
N GLN A 539 -9.69 27.52 8.21
CA GLN A 539 -9.98 26.81 9.47
C GLN A 539 -11.48 26.54 9.64
N THR A 540 -12.32 27.55 9.41
CA THR A 540 -13.77 27.45 9.62
C THR A 540 -14.56 27.33 8.32
N GLY A 541 -14.00 27.77 7.19
CA GLY A 541 -14.73 27.86 5.93
C GLY A 541 -15.82 28.92 5.91
N LEU A 542 -15.80 29.86 6.86
CA LEU A 542 -16.79 30.92 7.00
C LEU A 542 -16.12 32.28 7.14
N HIS A 543 -16.74 33.31 6.57
CA HIS A 543 -16.31 34.69 6.71
C HIS A 543 -17.52 35.58 7.00
N HIS A 544 -17.40 36.45 8.01
CA HIS A 544 -18.50 37.28 8.50
C HIS A 544 -19.04 38.28 7.46
N GLU A 545 -18.20 38.74 6.53
CA GLU A 545 -18.62 39.64 5.44
C GLU A 545 -19.22 38.89 4.22
N CYS A 546 -19.28 37.56 4.25
CA CYS A 546 -20.03 36.80 3.24
C CYS A 546 -21.48 36.56 3.71
N PRO A 547 -22.49 36.83 2.86
CA PRO A 547 -23.89 36.52 3.20
C PRO A 547 -24.08 35.02 3.46
N SER A 548 -24.67 34.65 4.59
CA SER A 548 -25.08 33.26 4.84
C SER A 548 -26.03 32.78 3.74
N VAL A 549 -25.86 31.53 3.28
CA VAL A 549 -26.73 30.93 2.27
C VAL A 549 -28.17 30.89 2.80
N SER A 550 -28.98 31.89 2.43
CA SER A 550 -30.42 31.86 2.67
C SER A 550 -31.02 30.81 1.75
N ASN A 551 -31.66 29.79 2.34
CA ASN A 551 -32.43 28.72 1.69
C ASN A 551 -33.01 29.13 0.32
N ARG A 552 -32.31 28.78 -0.78
CA ARG A 552 -32.98 28.62 -2.08
C ARG A 552 -33.64 27.24 -2.07
N LYS A 553 -34.95 27.22 -1.79
CA LYS A 553 -35.80 26.14 -2.27
C LYS A 553 -35.75 26.18 -3.81
N ASP A 554 -35.63 24.99 -4.40
CA ASP A 554 -35.76 24.67 -5.82
C ASP A 554 -34.56 25.01 -6.74
N ALA A 555 -33.53 24.16 -6.66
CA ALA A 555 -32.93 23.46 -7.80
C ALA A 555 -31.99 22.38 -7.23
N GLY A 556 -32.28 21.11 -7.49
CA GLY A 556 -31.50 19.99 -6.96
C GLY A 556 -30.05 20.05 -7.44
N ILE A 557 -29.12 20.15 -6.49
CA ILE A 557 -27.75 19.61 -6.44
C ILE A 557 -27.30 19.74 -4.99
N GLY A 558 -26.96 18.62 -4.35
CA GLY A 558 -26.76 18.53 -2.90
C GLY A 558 -25.46 19.16 -2.41
N PHE A 559 -25.58 20.28 -1.69
CA PHE A 559 -24.56 20.78 -0.77
C PHE A 559 -24.90 20.31 0.65
N ALA A 560 -24.02 19.51 1.27
CA ALA A 560 -24.19 19.08 2.65
C ALA A 560 -23.51 20.09 3.59
N SER A 561 -24.29 20.99 4.17
CA SER A 561 -23.85 21.88 5.25
C SER A 561 -24.17 21.26 6.61
N ASN A 562 -23.14 20.80 7.32
CA ASN A 562 -23.23 20.46 8.74
C ASN A 562 -22.86 21.69 9.58
N ALA A 563 -23.85 22.29 10.22
CA ALA A 563 -23.65 23.23 11.32
C ALA A 563 -24.60 22.84 12.45
N GLN A 564 -24.15 21.96 13.35
CA GLN A 564 -24.76 21.82 14.68
C GLN A 564 -23.98 22.72 15.63
N SER A 565 -24.65 23.74 16.16
CA SER A 565 -24.27 24.40 17.40
C SER A 565 -25.55 24.62 18.19
N GLY A 566 -25.62 23.99 19.35
CA GLY A 566 -26.72 24.15 20.28
C GLY A 566 -26.62 25.48 21.03
N ALA A 567 -27.76 26.14 21.20
CA ALA A 567 -28.06 26.99 22.35
C ALA A 567 -29.56 27.32 22.39
N ILE A 568 -30.20 26.85 23.47
CA ILE A 568 -31.16 27.56 24.35
C ILE A 568 -32.48 28.06 23.72
N GLY A 569 -33.58 27.49 24.21
CA GLY A 569 -34.94 27.87 23.85
C GLY A 569 -35.47 29.14 24.51
N LYS A 570 -36.55 29.68 23.92
CA LYS A 570 -37.66 30.36 24.60
C LYS A 570 -38.88 30.45 23.67
N SER A 571 -40.04 30.34 24.31
CA SER A 571 -41.44 30.40 23.89
C SER A 571 -41.87 31.54 22.97
N ILE A 572 -42.98 31.33 22.23
CA ILE A 572 -44.17 32.19 21.94
C ILE A 572 -44.92 31.52 20.77
N GLU A 573 -46.05 30.84 20.99
CA GLU A 573 -47.47 31.29 20.94
C GLU A 573 -47.96 31.83 19.58
N ASP A 574 -48.95 31.10 19.04
CA ASP A 574 -50.10 31.44 18.18
C ASP A 574 -49.95 32.38 16.96
N ILE A 575 -50.45 31.91 15.81
CA ILE A 575 -51.66 32.41 15.13
C ILE A 575 -51.90 31.54 13.88
N GLY A 576 -53.13 31.05 13.73
CA GLY A 576 -53.55 30.26 12.57
C GLY A 576 -53.81 31.11 11.33
N ASP A 577 -53.88 30.44 10.18
CA ASP A 577 -55.01 30.63 9.28
C ASP A 577 -55.10 29.53 8.20
N THR A 578 -56.36 29.26 7.87
CA THR A 578 -56.93 28.17 7.11
C THR A 578 -56.87 28.39 5.58
N ILE A 579 -56.50 27.32 4.86
CA ILE A 579 -57.05 26.74 3.60
C ILE A 579 -57.50 27.70 2.48
N ASN A 580 -57.01 27.48 1.25
CA ASN A 580 -57.88 27.23 0.08
C ASN A 580 -57.16 26.52 -1.08
N LEU A 581 -57.73 25.38 -1.46
CA LEU A 581 -57.51 24.66 -2.71
C LEU A 581 -58.46 25.23 -3.77
N SER A 582 -57.95 25.39 -5.00
CA SER A 582 -58.77 25.51 -6.19
C SER A 582 -58.06 24.83 -7.36
N GLN A 583 -58.69 23.76 -7.86
CA GLN A 583 -58.48 23.13 -9.17
C GLN A 583 -58.88 24.11 -10.29
N ASP A 584 -58.24 24.00 -11.45
CA ASP A 584 -58.92 24.13 -12.74
C ASP A 584 -58.16 23.37 -13.84
N ASP A 585 -58.93 22.54 -14.54
CA ASP A 585 -58.58 21.79 -15.75
C ASP A 585 -58.59 22.70 -16.99
N GLN A 586 -57.74 22.41 -18.00
CA GLN A 586 -58.09 22.30 -19.44
C GLN A 586 -56.87 22.28 -20.37
N ALA A 587 -56.69 21.16 -21.09
CA ALA A 587 -56.02 21.05 -22.40
C ALA A 587 -57.04 21.40 -23.54
N PRO A 588 -56.75 21.44 -24.86
CA PRO A 588 -55.72 20.73 -25.66
C PRO A 588 -55.23 21.51 -26.93
N PRO A 589 -54.94 20.91 -28.11
CA PRO A 589 -53.88 19.97 -28.53
C PRO A 589 -53.02 20.52 -29.69
N PHE A 590 -51.89 19.88 -30.06
CA PHE A 590 -51.46 19.65 -31.46
C PHE A 590 -50.23 18.71 -31.47
N GLY A 591 -50.29 17.64 -32.28
CA GLY A 591 -49.25 16.62 -32.39
C GLY A 591 -48.25 16.87 -33.52
N ILE A 592 -47.20 16.05 -33.57
CA ILE A 592 -46.74 15.24 -34.71
C ILE A 592 -45.56 14.36 -34.22
N ASN A 593 -45.61 13.09 -34.61
CA ASN A 593 -44.70 12.01 -34.28
C ASN A 593 -43.26 12.25 -34.78
N ASN A 594 -42.28 11.70 -34.06
CA ASN A 594 -41.19 10.94 -34.66
C ASN A 594 -40.70 9.90 -33.65
N ASP A 595 -40.67 8.65 -34.13
CA ASP A 595 -40.17 7.47 -33.44
C ASP A 595 -38.67 7.58 -33.18
N ASP A 596 -38.25 7.38 -31.93
CA ASP A 596 -36.90 6.92 -31.62
C ASP A 596 -36.98 5.88 -30.49
N VAL A 597 -36.49 4.69 -30.81
CA VAL A 597 -36.42 3.50 -29.98
C VAL A 597 -35.51 3.78 -28.77
N ARG A 598 -36.08 3.91 -27.58
CA ARG A 598 -35.34 3.84 -26.31
C ARG A 598 -35.22 2.38 -25.88
N VAL A 599 -33.99 1.92 -25.77
CA VAL A 599 -33.60 0.73 -25.00
C VAL A 599 -33.80 1.08 -23.53
N ASP A 600 -34.64 0.32 -22.82
CA ASP A 600 -34.79 0.39 -21.37
C ASP A 600 -33.44 0.04 -20.71
N GLU A 601 -32.75 1.06 -20.20
CA GLU A 601 -31.62 0.90 -19.30
C GLU A 601 -32.20 0.81 -17.89
N HIS A 602 -32.10 -0.36 -17.28
CA HIS A 602 -32.58 -0.65 -15.94
C HIS A 602 -31.83 0.23 -14.93
N ASP A 603 -32.50 1.26 -14.41
CA ASP A 603 -31.99 2.08 -13.31
C ASP A 603 -31.98 1.20 -12.04
N GLU A 604 -30.78 0.75 -11.61
CA GLU A 604 -30.61 0.14 -10.30
C GLU A 604 -30.86 1.22 -9.23
N GLY A 605 -32.12 1.33 -8.80
CA GLY A 605 -32.53 2.22 -7.73
C GLY A 605 -31.68 2.01 -6.49
N SER A 606 -30.82 2.97 -6.19
CA SER A 606 -30.07 3.02 -4.94
C SER A 606 -31.04 3.28 -3.78
N TYR A 607 -31.42 2.24 -3.05
CA TYR A 607 -32.21 2.39 -1.83
C TYR A 607 -31.37 3.11 -0.77
N THR A 608 -31.94 4.14 -0.14
CA THR A 608 -31.27 4.80 0.98
C THR A 608 -31.09 3.82 2.14
N MET A 609 -30.04 4.00 2.95
CA MET A 609 -29.78 3.13 4.10
C MET A 609 -30.98 3.05 5.06
N GLU A 610 -31.74 4.13 5.17
CA GLU A 610 -32.98 4.17 5.94
C GLU A 610 -34.06 3.26 5.34
N THR A 611 -34.19 3.21 4.02
CA THR A 611 -35.13 2.32 3.32
C THR A 611 -34.75 0.85 3.49
N VAL A 612 -33.44 0.53 3.44
CA VAL A 612 -32.97 -0.85 3.66
C VAL A 612 -33.15 -1.27 5.12
N LEU A 613 -32.80 -0.40 6.07
CA LEU A 613 -32.99 -0.69 7.50
C LEU A 613 -34.47 -0.87 7.83
N THR A 614 -35.35 0.01 7.35
CA THR A 614 -36.80 -0.11 7.57
C THR A 614 -37.36 -1.39 6.96
N ALA A 615 -36.92 -1.77 5.75
CA ALA A 615 -37.33 -3.02 5.11
C ALA A 615 -36.86 -4.26 5.88
N VAL A 616 -35.60 -4.29 6.36
CA VAL A 616 -35.06 -5.41 7.14
C VAL A 616 -35.75 -5.53 8.49
N PHE A 617 -35.97 -4.42 9.20
CA PHE A 617 -36.70 -4.43 10.47
C PHE A 617 -38.15 -4.90 10.29
N ALA A 618 -38.83 -4.45 9.23
CA ALA A 618 -40.18 -4.89 8.91
C ALA A 618 -40.23 -6.38 8.57
N ALA A 619 -39.26 -6.89 7.81
CA ALA A 619 -39.16 -8.31 7.47
C ALA A 619 -38.90 -9.18 8.71
N CYS A 620 -38.00 -8.76 9.61
CA CYS A 620 -37.74 -9.47 10.86
C CYS A 620 -38.98 -9.51 11.77
N LEU A 621 -39.71 -8.40 11.92
CA LEU A 621 -40.95 -8.36 12.69
C LEU A 621 -42.03 -9.25 12.08
N ALA A 622 -42.18 -9.23 10.74
CA ALA A 622 -43.12 -10.09 10.04
C ALA A 622 -42.78 -11.58 10.18
N ALA A 623 -41.49 -11.94 10.12
CA ALA A 623 -41.02 -13.31 10.32
C ALA A 623 -41.24 -13.80 11.75
N LEU A 624 -41.00 -12.95 12.76
CA LEU A 624 -41.25 -13.28 14.16
C LEU A 624 -42.76 -13.43 14.44
N LEU A 625 -43.60 -12.56 13.88
CA LEU A 625 -45.05 -12.66 14.02
C LEU A 625 -45.60 -13.91 13.33
N THR A 626 -45.16 -14.21 12.11
CA THR A 626 -45.59 -15.42 11.39
C THR A 626 -45.08 -16.69 12.07
N GLY A 627 -43.84 -16.72 12.54
CA GLY A 627 -43.27 -17.82 13.32
C GLY A 627 -44.02 -18.05 14.64
N PHE A 628 -44.36 -16.98 15.36
CA PHE A 628 -45.13 -17.07 16.60
C PHE A 628 -46.56 -17.56 16.35
N LEU A 629 -47.24 -17.06 15.32
CA LEU A 629 -48.60 -17.49 14.98
C LEU A 629 -48.65 -18.93 14.47
N ALA A 630 -47.67 -19.33 13.66
CA ALA A 630 -47.53 -20.71 13.19
C ALA A 630 -47.22 -21.66 14.36
N GLY A 631 -46.27 -21.30 15.23
CA GLY A 631 -45.95 -22.06 16.43
C GLY A 631 -47.13 -22.18 17.40
N TYR A 632 -47.88 -21.10 17.60
CA TYR A 632 -49.09 -21.09 18.44
C TYR A 632 -50.22 -21.95 17.85
N ALA A 633 -50.41 -21.93 16.53
CA ALA A 633 -51.38 -22.79 15.85
C ALA A 633 -50.98 -24.27 15.90
N CYS A 634 -49.69 -24.58 15.78
CA CYS A 634 -49.15 -25.94 15.90
C CYS A 634 -49.31 -26.46 17.33
N ALA A 635 -48.95 -25.66 18.34
CA ALA A 635 -49.12 -26.00 19.75
C ALA A 635 -50.59 -26.28 20.12
N ARG A 636 -51.54 -25.52 19.57
CA ARG A 636 -52.98 -25.76 19.76
C ARG A 636 -53.53 -27.00 19.05
N ARG A 637 -52.89 -27.45 17.96
CA ARG A 637 -53.28 -28.67 17.24
C ARG A 637 -52.67 -29.94 17.85
N CYS A 638 -51.57 -29.82 18.58
CA CYS A 638 -50.86 -30.96 19.16
C CYS A 638 -51.28 -31.32 20.61
N THR A 639 -52.18 -30.56 21.24
CA THR A 639 -52.73 -30.92 22.56
C THR A 639 -54.15 -31.48 22.43
N LYS A 640 -54.31 -32.65 21.79
CA LYS A 640 -55.49 -33.51 21.97
C LYS A 640 -55.28 -34.96 21.53
N SER A 641 -54.54 -35.73 22.34
CA SER A 641 -54.84 -37.13 22.68
C SER A 641 -53.81 -37.60 23.69
N GLU A 642 -54.18 -37.58 24.97
CA GLU A 642 -53.55 -38.43 25.99
C GLU A 642 -53.95 -39.89 25.75
N ASP A 643 -53.09 -40.79 26.25
CA ASP A 643 -53.21 -42.25 26.39
C ASP A 643 -52.86 -43.13 25.17
N ASP A 644 -51.59 -43.53 25.05
CA ASP A 644 -51.17 -44.92 25.39
C ASP A 644 -49.64 -45.14 25.28
N ASN A 645 -49.02 -45.34 26.45
CA ASN A 645 -47.95 -46.29 26.83
C ASN A 645 -46.70 -46.63 25.95
N LEU A 646 -45.55 -46.42 26.62
CA LEU A 646 -44.31 -47.22 26.72
C LEU A 646 -43.05 -46.80 25.90
N PRO A 647 -41.83 -47.07 26.45
CA PRO A 647 -40.66 -46.18 26.39
C PRO A 647 -39.50 -46.76 25.56
N TYR A 648 -38.47 -45.93 25.28
CA TYR A 648 -37.01 -46.20 25.06
C TYR A 648 -36.42 -45.22 24.03
N PRO A 649 -35.08 -44.97 24.00
CA PRO A 649 -34.21 -44.42 25.04
C PRO A 649 -33.39 -43.21 24.54
N ASP A 650 -32.72 -42.54 25.47
CA ASP A 650 -31.77 -41.46 25.24
C ASP A 650 -30.54 -41.87 24.39
N THR A 651 -30.12 -41.00 23.48
CA THR A 651 -28.70 -40.87 23.12
C THR A 651 -28.27 -39.40 23.17
N GLU A 652 -27.33 -39.15 24.08
CA GLU A 652 -26.68 -37.89 24.40
C GLU A 652 -25.89 -37.30 23.22
N TYR A 653 -25.96 -35.98 23.07
CA TYR A 653 -24.97 -35.16 22.39
C TYR A 653 -24.45 -34.14 23.40
N GLU A 654 -23.24 -34.31 23.90
CA GLU A 654 -22.47 -33.23 24.51
C GLU A 654 -20.99 -33.55 24.36
N TYR A 655 -20.23 -32.72 23.64
CA TYR A 655 -18.83 -32.43 24.00
C TYR A 655 -18.38 -31.07 23.39
N PHE A 656 -18.27 -30.09 24.29
CA PHE A 656 -17.26 -29.02 24.40
C PHE A 656 -17.24 -27.82 23.44
N GLU A 657 -17.88 -26.73 23.89
CA GLU A 657 -17.28 -25.39 23.87
C GLU A 657 -17.16 -24.87 25.31
N GLN A 658 -15.94 -24.93 25.87
CA GLN A 658 -15.58 -24.17 27.06
C GLN A 658 -14.11 -23.76 26.94
N ARG A 659 -13.89 -22.52 26.49
CA ARG A 659 -12.74 -21.68 26.86
C ARG A 659 -12.91 -20.28 26.26
N HIS A 660 -13.61 -19.42 26.99
CA HIS A 660 -13.29 -17.99 27.07
C HIS A 660 -14.10 -17.38 28.22
N ASN A 661 -13.46 -17.27 29.39
CA ASN A 661 -13.60 -16.15 30.33
C ASN A 661 -12.85 -16.47 31.62
N MET A 662 -11.58 -16.09 31.67
CA MET A 662 -10.89 -15.84 32.92
C MET A 662 -10.40 -14.40 32.89
N ASN A 663 -11.10 -13.53 33.62
CA ASN A 663 -10.51 -12.54 34.53
C ASN A 663 -11.60 -11.64 35.13
N ALA A 664 -11.97 -11.90 36.39
CA ALA A 664 -12.18 -10.88 37.42
C ALA A 664 -12.69 -11.52 38.73
N ARG A 665 -11.83 -11.62 39.75
CA ARG A 665 -12.04 -10.96 41.06
C ARG A 665 -10.91 -11.27 42.05
N ARG A 666 -10.48 -10.19 42.71
CA ARG A 666 -9.56 -10.13 43.85
C ARG A 666 -10.19 -10.70 45.14
N LEU A 667 -9.31 -11.14 46.03
CA LEU A 667 -9.16 -10.81 47.47
C LEU A 667 -9.18 -12.03 48.41
N GLY A 668 -8.10 -12.22 49.20
CA GLY A 668 -8.06 -13.13 50.35
C GLY A 668 -6.66 -13.68 50.67
N GLU A 669 -6.13 -13.29 51.84
CA GLU A 669 -4.79 -13.48 52.42
C GLU A 669 -4.37 -14.92 52.81
N PRO A 670 -3.08 -15.14 53.23
CA PRO A 670 -2.39 -16.43 53.17
C PRO A 670 -2.39 -17.23 54.48
N LYS A 671 -2.14 -18.55 54.41
CA LYS A 671 -1.64 -19.35 55.54
C LYS A 671 -0.59 -20.40 55.12
N LEU A 672 0.34 -20.59 56.06
CA LEU A 672 1.65 -21.24 56.00
C LEU A 672 1.63 -22.78 56.04
N LEU A 673 2.61 -23.38 55.32
CA LEU A 673 3.50 -24.54 55.63
C LEU A 673 2.89 -25.94 55.96
N PRO A 674 3.67 -27.06 55.95
CA PRO A 674 4.89 -27.45 55.19
C PRO A 674 4.88 -28.91 54.63
N GLN A 675 5.94 -29.25 53.88
CA GLN A 675 6.62 -30.56 53.65
C GLN A 675 5.90 -31.92 53.78
N GLU A 676 6.09 -32.77 52.76
CA GLU A 676 6.47 -34.21 52.88
C GLU A 676 6.90 -34.71 51.47
N GLU A 677 8.20 -34.88 51.22
CA GLU A 677 9.00 -36.12 51.28
C GLU A 677 8.65 -37.18 50.22
N VAL A 678 9.70 -37.52 49.45
CA VAL A 678 9.73 -38.43 48.31
C VAL A 678 10.39 -39.73 48.79
N THR A 679 9.73 -40.86 48.59
CA THR A 679 10.34 -42.19 48.80
C THR A 679 10.27 -43.07 47.56
N TYR A 680 11.42 -43.71 47.32
CA TYR A 680 11.89 -44.49 46.19
C TYR A 680 11.09 -45.77 45.87
N ALA A 681 11.18 -46.23 44.61
CA ALA A 681 11.50 -47.64 44.30
C ALA A 681 11.97 -47.83 42.82
N GLU A 682 13.20 -48.30 42.64
CA GLU A 682 13.71 -49.10 41.52
C GLU A 682 13.61 -50.61 41.92
N PRO A 683 13.97 -51.66 41.14
CA PRO A 683 14.53 -51.73 39.76
C PRO A 683 13.93 -52.89 38.89
N VAL A 684 14.51 -53.18 37.73
CA VAL A 684 14.91 -54.53 37.19
C VAL A 684 14.94 -54.55 35.63
N LEU A 685 15.89 -55.31 35.10
CA LEU A 685 16.54 -55.23 33.80
C LEU A 685 16.57 -56.65 33.12
N ILE A 686 16.35 -56.72 31.77
CA ILE A 686 16.97 -57.66 30.76
C ILE A 686 16.21 -59.04 30.52
N PRO A 687 16.43 -59.85 29.43
CA PRO A 687 15.99 -59.82 27.99
C PRO A 687 15.51 -61.23 27.45
N PRO A 688 15.87 -61.80 26.25
CA PRO A 688 15.49 -61.57 24.84
C PRO A 688 14.95 -62.83 24.05
N ASN A 689 14.59 -62.62 22.76
CA ASN A 689 14.67 -63.52 21.58
C ASN A 689 13.91 -64.88 21.48
N LYS A 690 13.32 -65.13 20.28
CA LYS A 690 13.56 -66.26 19.31
C LYS A 690 12.26 -66.74 18.60
N VAL A 691 12.16 -67.29 17.37
CA VAL A 691 12.77 -67.38 16.00
C VAL A 691 11.73 -68.20 15.15
N ILE A 692 11.53 -68.17 13.80
CA ILE A 692 12.06 -69.10 12.74
C ILE A 692 11.25 -69.10 11.41
N HIS A 693 12.00 -68.89 10.30
CA HIS A 693 12.07 -69.43 8.91
C HIS A 693 10.86 -69.62 7.95
N GLY A 694 11.02 -69.42 6.61
CA GLY A 694 12.28 -69.23 5.85
C GLY A 694 12.22 -68.95 4.33
N SER A 695 13.40 -68.52 3.81
CA SER A 695 14.17 -68.84 2.58
C SER A 695 13.51 -68.96 1.18
N PRO A 696 14.27 -68.91 0.04
CA PRO A 696 15.70 -68.53 -0.14
C PRO A 696 16.08 -67.73 -1.43
N LYS A 697 17.30 -67.14 -1.41
CA LYS A 697 18.35 -67.08 -2.49
C LYS A 697 18.05 -66.27 -3.78
N ALA A 698 18.99 -65.60 -4.47
CA ALA A 698 20.47 -65.59 -4.57
C ALA A 698 20.85 -64.46 -5.59
N THR A 699 22.04 -63.84 -5.70
CA THR A 699 23.34 -63.88 -5.01
C THR A 699 24.25 -62.76 -5.59
N LEU A 700 25.03 -62.11 -4.69
CA LEU A 700 26.48 -61.81 -4.71
C LEU A 700 27.10 -60.96 -5.83
N ARG A 701 28.14 -60.12 -5.62
CA ARG A 701 29.28 -60.12 -4.65
C ARG A 701 29.85 -58.68 -4.52
N HIS A 702 30.07 -58.16 -3.30
CA HIS A 702 31.35 -58.00 -2.53
C HIS A 702 32.40 -57.05 -3.14
N ALA A 703 33.24 -56.30 -2.41
CA ALA A 703 33.36 -55.77 -1.04
C ALA A 703 34.64 -54.88 -0.99
N PRO A 704 34.80 -53.95 -0.03
CA PRO A 704 35.96 -53.07 0.14
C PRO A 704 36.85 -53.46 1.36
N MET A 705 38.02 -52.80 1.55
CA MET A 705 38.81 -52.51 2.80
C MET A 705 40.36 -52.47 2.53
N PRO A 706 41.28 -51.98 3.43
CA PRO A 706 41.64 -50.57 3.70
C PRO A 706 43.20 -50.32 3.77
N PRO A 707 43.86 -49.73 4.81
CA PRO A 707 44.40 -48.35 4.91
C PRO A 707 45.91 -48.21 5.29
N MET A 708 46.35 -46.96 5.59
CA MET A 708 47.48 -46.51 6.44
C MET A 708 48.84 -46.11 5.81
N GLY A 709 49.36 -44.96 6.26
CA GLY A 709 50.78 -44.56 6.13
C GLY A 709 51.09 -43.10 6.53
N PHE A 710 51.59 -42.91 7.76
CA PHE A 710 52.15 -41.67 8.34
C PHE A 710 53.47 -41.22 7.68
N THR A 711 53.80 -39.91 7.72
CA THR A 711 55.06 -39.35 8.31
C THR A 711 55.16 -37.82 8.22
N GLN A 712 55.74 -37.23 9.28
CA GLN A 712 56.09 -35.82 9.50
C GLN A 712 57.33 -35.39 8.70
N PHE A 713 57.50 -34.09 8.41
CA PHE A 713 58.65 -33.24 8.80
C PHE A 713 58.48 -31.81 8.23
N GLN A 714 58.89 -30.81 9.02
CA GLN A 714 58.85 -29.36 8.77
C GLN A 714 60.33 -28.83 8.74
N PRO A 715 60.61 -27.51 8.69
CA PRO A 715 60.95 -26.68 7.51
C PRO A 715 62.42 -26.19 7.48
N ASN A 716 62.84 -25.46 6.42
CA ASN A 716 63.95 -24.47 6.36
C ASN A 716 63.92 -23.80 4.96
N SER A 717 63.66 -22.50 4.79
CA SER A 717 64.46 -21.27 5.02
C SER A 717 65.35 -20.84 3.82
N ALA A 718 65.36 -19.51 3.57
CA ALA A 718 66.19 -18.68 2.65
C ALA A 718 65.56 -18.36 1.26
N GLN A 719 65.13 -17.14 0.94
CA GLN A 719 65.75 -15.79 0.73
C GLN A 719 66.35 -15.53 -0.67
N ASP A 720 65.88 -14.39 -1.23
CA ASP A 720 66.51 -13.44 -2.17
C ASP A 720 66.47 -13.60 -3.72
N ASN A 721 65.62 -12.74 -4.31
CA ASN A 721 65.89 -11.63 -5.25
C ASN A 721 66.32 -11.82 -6.74
N TYR A 722 65.54 -11.10 -7.57
CA TYR A 722 65.86 -10.23 -8.73
C TYR A 722 65.86 -10.70 -10.22
N TYR A 723 65.00 -9.98 -10.97
CA TYR A 723 64.99 -9.50 -12.39
C TYR A 723 64.80 -10.42 -13.63
N SER A 724 63.64 -10.20 -14.29
CA SER A 724 63.45 -9.74 -15.69
C SER A 724 62.80 -10.67 -16.74
N GLN A 725 61.82 -10.04 -17.42
CA GLN A 725 61.32 -10.19 -18.81
C GLN A 725 60.50 -11.42 -19.28
N GLN A 726 59.21 -11.12 -19.55
CA GLN A 726 58.44 -11.38 -20.79
C GLN A 726 58.66 -12.69 -21.56
N GLN A 727 57.67 -13.59 -21.55
CA GLN A 727 56.68 -13.79 -22.63
C GLN A 727 55.74 -14.99 -22.32
N ASN A 728 54.44 -14.77 -22.59
CA ASN A 728 53.38 -15.68 -23.04
C ASN A 728 53.41 -17.18 -22.64
N ILE A 729 52.29 -17.68 -22.06
CA ILE A 729 51.45 -18.76 -22.63
C ILE A 729 50.26 -19.12 -21.70
N ARG A 730 49.05 -18.96 -22.26
CA ARG A 730 47.77 -19.71 -22.15
C ARG A 730 46.97 -19.79 -20.83
N ASP A 731 45.89 -19.01 -20.83
CA ASP A 731 44.56 -19.36 -20.29
C ASP A 731 43.82 -20.34 -21.22
N HIS A 732 43.01 -21.24 -20.64
CA HIS A 732 42.06 -22.10 -21.35
C HIS A 732 40.62 -21.73 -20.98
N PHE A 733 39.89 -21.14 -21.92
CA PHE A 733 38.42 -21.15 -22.00
C PHE A 733 38.02 -22.03 -23.20
N GLY A 734 37.16 -23.03 -22.95
CA GLY A 734 36.59 -23.88 -24.00
C GLY A 734 35.17 -23.46 -24.35
N THR A 735 34.98 -22.98 -25.58
CA THR A 735 33.69 -22.89 -26.28
C THR A 735 33.74 -23.81 -27.49
N LEU A 736 32.71 -24.65 -27.68
CA LEU A 736 32.55 -25.51 -28.86
C LEU A 736 31.52 -24.91 -29.81
N ARG A 737 31.94 -24.75 -31.07
CA ARG A 737 31.12 -24.36 -32.23
C ARG A 737 31.55 -25.23 -33.42
N SER A 738 30.59 -25.85 -34.11
CA SER A 738 30.72 -26.28 -35.52
C SER A 738 29.30 -26.52 -36.05
N GLN A 739 28.91 -26.34 -37.31
CA GLN A 739 29.43 -25.73 -38.52
C GLN A 739 28.21 -25.70 -39.49
N ARG A 740 28.20 -24.78 -40.45
CA ARG A 740 27.28 -24.71 -41.61
C ARG A 740 28.17 -24.81 -42.86
N GLU A 741 27.90 -25.69 -43.83
CA GLU A 741 27.25 -25.48 -45.15
C GLU A 741 27.72 -26.67 -46.05
N HIS A 742 27.12 -27.19 -47.12
CA HIS A 742 26.18 -26.69 -48.14
C HIS A 742 25.61 -27.87 -49.00
N LYS A 743 24.38 -27.67 -49.56
CA LYS A 743 23.81 -28.08 -50.89
C LYS A 743 23.18 -29.47 -51.20
N ASN A 744 21.89 -29.34 -51.56
CA ASN A 744 21.13 -29.82 -52.77
C ASN A 744 20.28 -31.11 -52.81
N ASP A 745 19.03 -30.85 -53.24
CA ASP A 745 18.06 -31.60 -54.07
C ASP A 745 17.23 -32.79 -53.54
N GLY A 746 15.90 -32.69 -53.73
CA GLY A 746 15.08 -33.79 -54.28
C GLY A 746 13.90 -34.35 -53.45
N ASN A 747 12.69 -33.84 -53.73
CA ASN A 747 11.34 -34.47 -53.79
C ASN A 747 10.93 -35.76 -53.01
N ASN A 748 9.65 -35.67 -52.57
CA ASN A 748 8.56 -36.68 -52.53
C ASN A 748 8.26 -37.56 -51.28
N TYR A 749 7.01 -37.37 -50.79
CA TYR A 749 6.00 -38.31 -50.26
C TYR A 749 6.43 -39.56 -49.47
N HIS A 750 6.01 -39.67 -48.18
CA HIS A 750 4.90 -40.54 -47.74
C HIS A 750 4.68 -40.59 -46.20
N HIS A 751 3.39 -40.49 -45.88
CA HIS A 751 2.61 -40.98 -44.73
C HIS A 751 3.17 -42.14 -43.86
N ARG A 752 3.13 -42.01 -42.52
CA ARG A 752 2.32 -42.86 -41.58
C ARG A 752 2.54 -42.54 -40.08
N ASP A 753 1.42 -42.20 -39.43
CA ASP A 753 0.86 -42.65 -38.15
C ASP A 753 1.75 -42.95 -36.92
N GLY A 754 1.41 -42.27 -35.80
CA GLY A 754 0.75 -42.99 -34.71
C GLY A 754 1.32 -42.87 -33.29
N PHE A 755 0.45 -42.33 -32.41
CA PHE A 755 0.31 -42.53 -30.96
C PHE A 755 1.01 -41.57 -29.99
N GLY A 756 0.18 -40.68 -29.44
CA GLY A 756 0.41 -40.00 -28.17
C GLY A 756 0.02 -40.86 -26.97
N THR A 757 0.55 -40.49 -25.80
CA THR A 757 -0.19 -40.56 -24.53
C THR A 757 0.22 -39.38 -23.65
N THR A 758 -0.81 -38.71 -23.13
CA THR A 758 -0.77 -37.65 -22.14
C THR A 758 -0.52 -38.23 -20.75
N ARG A 759 0.23 -37.53 -19.89
CA ARG A 759 0.05 -37.65 -18.43
C ARG A 759 0.30 -36.33 -17.71
N SER A 760 -0.82 -35.78 -17.26
CA SER A 760 -0.99 -34.71 -16.27
C SER A 760 -0.28 -35.06 -14.95
N VAL A 761 0.40 -34.08 -14.35
CA VAL A 761 0.90 -34.16 -12.97
C VAL A 761 0.08 -33.22 -12.09
N LYS A 762 -0.60 -33.84 -11.14
CA LYS A 762 -1.47 -33.24 -10.13
C LYS A 762 -0.63 -32.49 -9.09
N LYS A 763 -1.00 -31.23 -8.83
CA LYS A 763 -0.63 -30.47 -7.63
C LYS A 763 -1.06 -31.23 -6.37
N VAL A 764 -0.18 -31.33 -5.39
CA VAL A 764 -0.54 -31.58 -3.99
C VAL A 764 0.10 -30.46 -3.19
N TYR A 765 -0.75 -29.65 -2.57
CA TYR A 765 -0.38 -28.72 -1.51
C TYR A 765 -0.18 -29.49 -0.22
N LEU A 766 0.86 -29.13 0.53
CA LEU A 766 0.89 -29.11 1.99
C LEU A 766 1.54 -27.79 2.41
#